data_AF-L1KI28-F1
#
_entry.id   AF-L1KI28-F1
#
_cell.length_a   1.000
_cell.length_b   1.000
_cell.length_c   1.000
_cell.angle_alpha   90.00
_cell.angle_beta   90.00
_cell.angle_gamma   90.00
#
_symmetry.space_group_name_H-M   'P 1'
#
loop_
_entity.id
_entity.type
_entity.pdbx_description
1 polymer ?
#
loop_
_entity_poly.entity_id
_entity_poly.type
_entity_poly.pdbx_seq_one_letter_code
_entity_poly.pdbx_strand_id
1 'polypeptide(L)'
;MLRQMRSVWNDVNAARRELIKKELAAAQARQAEVTAYWNRHKVTVKDRWDSRIGGRGETTVADIPEVAAQWHRDNLALSENVSAMAQRGGEVSPYLWQCPLDLGHEPWLAWPKDRIQKGAGCPECRRLIRLVDLPTLASQYRAQRPASGITHAAHESVPWTCRTWAVDPSTGSWQPVEHHFEAVVKERALQGDGCLVCAGYVIDDTNSLFTWFPEIADELDAPALDPRRLPTSQHNIRRKQAAEADSKGMYATLPWRCRHGHGWEATILNRVQGTGCGKCSTSGISKEQVRLVAELAGLIDLVSPVSRDPRLPDGVPDFASHQLTVSPEYKPAHWRYKDVEVDAVFHLPHGVRVGLEYDGVFHHSAGQRDRRQYENDKSRVLIEAGLLDLLVHVRIGDLPEMAAPHALVVAVPERAAAYQQASAVASALSARFPEAAPGLEAYLNGGTARHQAAADAYITAVWGALRPPRRRPKKAGSPTPRRLSPTAPHADSLLSPVSEPYRNPENPDEIIRDYQCACRNAAIFTAVQSQVTYGNTRSCGCLAMQARQRRRPAVSGTETRAVRAWAEQRGIVIGGSGRVADRVTAAYRLDQAGREDLLGPDGQLDEAGVREWAVRAGRRLGARGRVTGDLWLDYSTEKLTAGTPIKETPNPAVGR
;
A
#
# COMPACT_ATOMS: atom_id res chain seq x y z
N MET A 1 8.03 -14.03 -12.19
CA MET A 1 7.15 -15.18 -11.88
C MET A 1 7.15 -15.54 -10.39
N LEU A 2 8.30 -15.75 -9.71
CA LEU A 2 8.31 -16.04 -8.26
C LEU A 2 7.76 -14.90 -7.37
N ARG A 3 8.06 -13.63 -7.69
CA ARG A 3 7.36 -12.47 -7.07
C ARG A 3 5.84 -12.51 -7.31
N GLN A 4 5.43 -12.98 -8.48
CA GLN A 4 4.01 -13.11 -8.85
C GLN A 4 3.35 -14.29 -8.11
N MET A 5 4.06 -15.39 -7.88
CA MET A 5 3.57 -16.54 -7.11
C MET A 5 3.47 -16.20 -5.62
N ARG A 6 4.47 -15.49 -5.07
CA ARG A 6 4.41 -14.93 -3.72
C ARG A 6 3.27 -13.92 -3.58
N SER A 7 3.01 -13.12 -4.62
CA SER A 7 1.83 -12.25 -4.67
C SER A 7 0.55 -13.07 -4.60
N VAL A 8 0.36 -14.07 -5.47
CA VAL A 8 -0.83 -14.94 -5.47
C VAL A 8 -1.05 -15.60 -4.11
N TRP A 9 0.01 -16.08 -3.47
CA TRP A 9 -0.08 -16.67 -2.13
C TRP A 9 -0.44 -15.63 -1.05
N ASN A 10 0.15 -14.44 -1.10
CA ASN A 10 -0.23 -13.32 -0.24
C ASN A 10 -1.70 -12.95 -0.45
N ASP A 11 -2.17 -12.98 -1.69
CA ASP A 11 -3.55 -12.65 -2.07
C ASP A 11 -4.53 -13.70 -1.54
N VAL A 12 -4.20 -14.99 -1.64
CA VAL A 12 -5.03 -16.09 -1.10
C VAL A 12 -5.14 -15.99 0.43
N ASN A 13 -4.03 -15.74 1.12
CA ASN A 13 -4.05 -15.56 2.57
C ASN A 13 -4.72 -14.26 2.99
N ALA A 14 -4.57 -13.18 2.21
CA ALA A 14 -5.32 -11.95 2.42
C ALA A 14 -6.82 -12.18 2.28
N ALA A 15 -7.26 -12.87 1.21
CA ALA A 15 -8.67 -13.19 0.98
C ALA A 15 -9.25 -14.02 2.14
N ARG A 16 -8.52 -15.02 2.65
CA ARG A 16 -8.96 -15.80 3.83
C ARG A 16 -9.10 -14.93 5.07
N ARG A 17 -8.14 -14.03 5.34
CA ARG A 17 -8.20 -13.11 6.49
C ARG A 17 -9.37 -12.14 6.38
N GLU A 18 -9.61 -11.58 5.20
CA GLU A 18 -10.74 -10.69 4.94
C GLU A 18 -12.09 -11.41 5.09
N LEU A 19 -12.16 -12.69 4.68
CA LEU A 19 -13.36 -13.49 4.89
C LEU A 19 -13.66 -13.69 6.39
N ILE A 20 -12.65 -14.02 7.21
CA ILE A 20 -12.84 -14.15 8.66
C ILE A 20 -13.30 -12.82 9.29
N LYS A 21 -12.71 -11.68 8.87
CA LYS A 21 -13.15 -10.36 9.34
C LYS A 21 -14.60 -10.08 8.98
N LYS A 22 -15.03 -10.44 7.77
CA LYS A 22 -16.41 -10.27 7.32
C LYS A 22 -17.38 -11.14 8.12
N GLU A 23 -17.04 -12.41 8.35
CA GLU A 23 -17.80 -13.33 9.20
C GLU A 23 -17.94 -12.77 10.62
N LEU A 24 -16.84 -12.29 11.20
CA LEU A 24 -16.84 -11.69 12.54
C LEU A 24 -17.66 -10.42 12.61
N ALA A 25 -17.55 -9.52 11.63
CA ALA A 25 -18.35 -8.31 11.58
C ALA A 25 -19.86 -8.62 11.49
N ALA A 26 -20.24 -9.62 10.68
CA ALA A 26 -21.63 -10.07 10.59
C ALA A 26 -22.12 -10.66 11.93
N ALA A 27 -21.30 -11.48 12.59
CA ALA A 27 -21.62 -12.01 13.92
C ALA A 27 -21.74 -10.91 14.98
N GLN A 28 -20.87 -9.90 14.94
CA GLN A 28 -20.92 -8.73 15.82
C GLN A 28 -22.15 -7.86 15.58
N ALA A 29 -22.60 -7.71 14.34
CA ALA A 29 -23.85 -7.02 14.03
C ALA A 29 -25.05 -7.73 14.66
N ARG A 30 -25.15 -9.07 14.52
CA ARG A 30 -26.19 -9.88 15.21
C ARG A 30 -26.14 -9.71 16.72
N GLN A 31 -24.94 -9.73 17.32
CA GLN A 31 -24.76 -9.47 18.76
C GLN A 31 -25.19 -8.05 19.16
N ALA A 32 -24.93 -7.04 18.32
CA ALA A 32 -25.32 -5.66 18.57
C ALA A 32 -26.85 -5.49 18.56
N GLU A 33 -27.55 -6.13 17.62
CA GLU A 33 -29.02 -6.14 17.56
C GLU A 33 -29.64 -6.76 18.83
N VAL A 34 -29.13 -7.92 19.25
CA VAL A 34 -29.55 -8.60 20.49
C VAL A 34 -29.23 -7.72 21.71
N THR A 35 -28.08 -7.06 21.73
CA THR A 35 -27.70 -6.14 22.82
C THR A 35 -28.62 -4.93 22.85
N ALA A 36 -28.99 -4.38 21.69
CA ALA A 36 -29.92 -3.26 21.59
C ALA A 36 -31.32 -3.63 22.08
N TYR A 37 -31.79 -4.85 21.78
CA TYR A 37 -33.02 -5.39 22.36
C TYR A 37 -32.95 -5.40 23.90
N TRP A 38 -31.90 -5.99 24.48
CA TRP A 38 -31.76 -6.06 25.94
C TRP A 38 -31.60 -4.69 26.60
N ASN A 39 -30.97 -3.73 25.92
CA ASN A 39 -30.86 -2.36 26.41
C ASN A 39 -32.23 -1.66 26.45
N ARG A 40 -33.04 -1.78 25.38
CA ARG A 40 -34.41 -1.26 25.37
C ARG A 40 -35.26 -1.94 26.44
N HIS A 41 -35.21 -3.27 26.51
CA HIS A 41 -35.92 -4.05 27.51
C HIS A 41 -35.56 -3.60 28.93
N LYS A 42 -34.27 -3.38 29.22
CA LYS A 42 -33.80 -2.88 30.52
C LYS A 42 -34.36 -1.49 30.86
N VAL A 43 -34.42 -0.58 29.91
CA VAL A 43 -35.02 0.76 30.12
C VAL A 43 -36.50 0.61 30.45
N THR A 44 -37.25 -0.12 29.62
CA THR A 44 -38.70 -0.33 29.83
C THR A 44 -39.01 -0.98 31.18
N VAL A 45 -38.25 -2.01 31.57
CA VAL A 45 -38.43 -2.70 32.85
C VAL A 45 -38.16 -1.76 34.04
N LYS A 46 -37.14 -0.91 33.94
CA LYS A 46 -36.82 0.07 34.99
C LYS A 46 -37.87 1.17 35.07
N ASP A 47 -38.32 1.70 33.95
CA ASP A 47 -39.37 2.72 33.93
C ASP A 47 -40.68 2.19 34.53
N ARG A 48 -41.04 0.94 34.24
CA ARG A 48 -42.18 0.27 34.87
C ARG A 48 -41.99 0.01 36.35
N TRP A 49 -40.79 -0.40 36.75
CA TRP A 49 -40.46 -0.53 38.16
C TRP A 49 -40.61 0.81 38.87
N ASP A 50 -40.10 1.91 38.32
CA ASP A 50 -40.10 3.22 38.99
C ASP A 50 -41.50 3.88 38.99
N SER A 51 -42.33 3.62 37.98
CA SER A 51 -43.71 4.13 37.85
C SER A 51 -44.79 3.25 38.48
N ARG A 52 -44.40 2.17 39.18
CA ARG A 52 -45.34 1.24 39.84
C ARG A 52 -46.22 1.95 40.87
N ILE A 53 -47.49 1.55 40.93
CA ILE A 53 -48.50 2.12 41.83
C ILE A 53 -48.48 1.45 43.22
N GLY A 54 -48.06 0.18 43.30
CA GLY A 54 -47.97 -0.60 44.55
C GLY A 54 -46.67 -0.40 45.33
N GLY A 55 -46.70 -0.72 46.64
CA GLY A 55 -45.52 -0.70 47.49
C GLY A 55 -44.44 -1.69 47.01
N ARG A 56 -43.16 -1.45 47.37
CA ARG A 56 -42.03 -2.31 46.98
C ARG A 56 -42.22 -3.80 47.35
N GLY A 57 -42.95 -4.09 48.42
CA GLY A 57 -43.24 -5.45 48.89
C GLY A 57 -44.50 -6.09 48.30
N GLU A 58 -45.36 -5.30 47.64
CA GLU A 58 -46.66 -5.73 47.10
C GLU A 58 -46.59 -6.00 45.59
N THR A 59 -45.58 -5.46 44.90
CA THR A 59 -45.36 -5.69 43.47
C THR A 59 -44.86 -7.12 43.21
N THR A 60 -45.52 -7.80 42.29
CA THR A 60 -45.25 -9.17 41.85
C THR A 60 -44.52 -9.19 40.51
N VAL A 61 -44.09 -10.37 40.05
CA VAL A 61 -43.47 -10.50 38.71
C VAL A 61 -44.48 -10.22 37.60
N ALA A 62 -45.75 -10.60 37.80
CA ALA A 62 -46.83 -10.36 36.83
C ALA A 62 -47.08 -8.86 36.56
N ASP A 63 -46.84 -8.00 37.55
CA ASP A 63 -46.98 -6.54 37.43
C ASP A 63 -45.94 -5.88 36.51
N ILE A 64 -44.90 -6.62 36.10
CA ILE A 64 -43.90 -6.19 35.12
C ILE A 64 -43.99 -7.09 33.86
N PRO A 65 -44.94 -6.84 32.94
CA PRO A 65 -45.23 -7.73 31.82
C PRO A 65 -44.04 -8.14 30.93
N GLU A 66 -43.05 -7.28 30.72
CA GLU A 66 -41.87 -7.60 29.92
C GLU A 66 -41.01 -8.70 30.58
N VAL A 67 -40.98 -8.72 31.91
CA VAL A 67 -40.30 -9.75 32.70
C VAL A 67 -41.19 -10.98 32.85
N ALA A 68 -42.50 -10.80 33.09
CA ALA A 68 -43.47 -11.90 33.17
C ALA A 68 -43.53 -12.74 31.87
N ALA A 69 -43.41 -12.10 30.69
CA ALA A 69 -43.35 -12.78 29.40
C ALA A 69 -42.16 -13.73 29.23
N GLN A 70 -41.17 -13.67 30.13
CA GLN A 70 -40.00 -14.53 30.14
C GLN A 70 -40.06 -15.59 31.25
N TRP A 71 -41.17 -15.66 31.99
CA TRP A 71 -41.38 -16.66 33.04
C TRP A 71 -41.47 -18.05 32.42
N HIS A 72 -40.66 -19.00 32.89
CA HIS A 72 -40.72 -20.36 32.39
C HIS A 72 -41.91 -21.11 33.04
N ARG A 73 -42.55 -21.98 32.26
CA ARG A 73 -43.70 -22.81 32.69
C ARG A 73 -43.36 -23.83 33.78
N ASP A 74 -42.11 -24.28 33.86
CA ASP A 74 -41.66 -25.27 34.85
C ASP A 74 -41.42 -24.68 36.24
N ASN A 75 -41.64 -23.38 36.44
CA ASN A 75 -41.64 -22.81 37.78
C ASN A 75 -42.85 -23.31 38.57
N LEU A 76 -42.62 -23.79 39.79
CA LEU A 76 -43.68 -24.26 40.70
C LEU A 76 -44.65 -23.14 41.12
N ALA A 77 -44.19 -21.88 41.12
CA ALA A 77 -44.99 -20.71 41.46
C ALA A 77 -45.41 -19.93 40.21
N LEU A 78 -46.65 -19.45 40.21
CA LEU A 78 -47.15 -18.50 39.20
C LEU A 78 -46.50 -17.12 39.41
N SER A 79 -46.28 -16.38 38.33
CA SER A 79 -45.63 -15.07 38.35
C SER A 79 -46.39 -14.02 39.18
N GLU A 80 -47.71 -14.15 39.29
CA GLU A 80 -48.59 -13.33 40.14
C GLU A 80 -48.41 -13.58 41.65
N ASN A 81 -47.82 -14.71 42.04
CA ASN A 81 -47.61 -15.07 43.44
C ASN A 81 -46.15 -14.87 43.89
N VAL A 82 -45.30 -14.36 43.01
CA VAL A 82 -43.87 -14.15 43.29
C VAL A 82 -43.57 -12.66 43.38
N SER A 83 -43.00 -12.23 44.51
CA SER A 83 -42.57 -10.85 44.70
C SER A 83 -41.49 -10.45 43.68
N ALA A 84 -41.63 -9.26 43.09
CA ALA A 84 -40.63 -8.63 42.22
C ALA A 84 -39.28 -8.39 42.93
N MET A 85 -39.27 -8.38 44.27
CA MET A 85 -38.07 -8.22 45.10
C MET A 85 -37.47 -9.53 45.60
N ALA A 86 -38.04 -10.68 45.20
CA ALA A 86 -37.50 -11.98 45.57
C ALA A 86 -36.00 -12.04 45.22
N GLN A 87 -35.22 -12.34 46.26
CA GLN A 87 -33.76 -12.33 46.26
C GLN A 87 -33.27 -13.40 47.23
N ARG A 88 -31.95 -13.62 47.23
CA ARG A 88 -31.30 -14.58 48.12
C ARG A 88 -31.57 -14.24 49.60
N GLY A 89 -32.49 -14.97 50.22
CA GLY A 89 -32.88 -14.86 51.64
C GLY A 89 -34.20 -15.60 51.92
N GLY A 90 -34.11 -16.91 52.19
CA GLY A 90 -35.24 -17.84 52.44
C GLY A 90 -35.02 -19.24 51.82
N GLU A 91 -35.98 -20.15 51.97
CA GLU A 91 -35.95 -21.54 51.40
C GLU A 91 -36.14 -21.60 49.87
N VAL A 92 -36.36 -20.48 49.19
CA VAL A 92 -36.76 -20.44 47.78
C VAL A 92 -35.52 -20.48 46.87
N SER A 93 -35.50 -21.38 45.89
CA SER A 93 -34.47 -21.43 44.84
C SER A 93 -34.68 -20.34 43.78
N PRO A 94 -33.66 -19.91 43.00
CA PRO A 94 -33.86 -18.99 41.88
C PRO A 94 -34.87 -19.55 40.88
N TYR A 95 -35.59 -18.67 40.19
CA TYR A 95 -36.62 -19.06 39.24
C TYR A 95 -36.04 -19.25 37.84
N LEU A 96 -36.71 -20.09 37.05
CA LEU A 96 -36.33 -20.42 35.69
C LEU A 96 -36.96 -19.43 34.69
N TRP A 97 -36.17 -18.98 33.73
CA TRP A 97 -36.56 -17.97 32.75
C TRP A 97 -36.28 -18.43 31.32
N GLN A 98 -37.13 -18.03 30.39
CA GLN A 98 -37.00 -18.31 28.96
C GLN A 98 -36.58 -17.09 28.16
N CYS A 99 -35.77 -17.30 27.12
CA CYS A 99 -35.30 -16.23 26.27
C CYS A 99 -36.44 -15.79 25.33
N PRO A 100 -36.77 -14.49 25.25
CA PRO A 100 -37.86 -14.03 24.40
C PRO A 100 -37.47 -13.89 22.91
N LEU A 101 -36.23 -14.17 22.55
CA LEU A 101 -35.68 -13.91 21.20
C LEU A 101 -35.69 -15.14 20.27
N ASP A 102 -36.27 -16.26 20.70
CA ASP A 102 -36.36 -17.51 19.91
C ASP A 102 -35.02 -17.97 19.30
N LEU A 103 -33.92 -17.80 20.05
CA LEU A 103 -32.56 -18.18 19.64
C LEU A 103 -32.19 -19.61 20.04
N GLY A 104 -33.16 -20.41 20.51
CA GLY A 104 -32.91 -21.77 21.00
C GLY A 104 -32.04 -21.85 22.26
N HIS A 105 -31.96 -20.78 23.05
CA HIS A 105 -31.22 -20.78 24.32
C HIS A 105 -31.94 -21.62 25.36
N GLU A 106 -31.18 -22.45 26.08
CA GLU A 106 -31.67 -23.17 27.25
C GLU A 106 -32.23 -22.20 28.31
N PRO A 107 -33.31 -22.57 29.02
CA PRO A 107 -33.82 -21.80 30.14
C PRO A 107 -32.73 -21.57 31.20
N TRP A 108 -32.71 -20.39 31.84
CA TRP A 108 -31.68 -20.06 32.83
C TRP A 108 -32.28 -19.65 34.18
N LEU A 109 -31.51 -19.84 35.25
CA LEU A 109 -31.90 -19.48 36.60
C LEU A 109 -31.51 -18.03 36.94
N ALA A 110 -32.44 -17.25 37.48
CA ALA A 110 -32.18 -15.90 37.98
C ALA A 110 -33.19 -15.45 39.04
N TRP A 111 -32.81 -14.46 39.86
CA TRP A 111 -33.69 -13.83 40.83
C TRP A 111 -34.55 -12.72 40.18
N PRO A 112 -35.84 -12.59 40.54
CA PRO A 112 -36.70 -11.49 40.11
C PRO A 112 -36.08 -10.11 40.35
N LYS A 113 -35.44 -9.91 41.52
CA LYS A 113 -34.74 -8.65 41.83
C LYS A 113 -33.68 -8.29 40.78
N ASP A 114 -32.87 -9.25 40.32
CA ASP A 114 -31.81 -8.98 39.35
C ASP A 114 -32.36 -8.69 37.95
N ARG A 115 -33.46 -9.36 37.60
CA ARG A 115 -34.19 -9.14 36.35
C ARG A 115 -34.86 -7.77 36.30
N ILE A 116 -35.50 -7.37 37.39
CA ILE A 116 -36.35 -6.16 37.45
C ILE A 116 -35.52 -4.92 37.82
N GLN A 117 -34.79 -4.94 38.93
CA GLN A 117 -34.05 -3.75 39.40
C GLN A 117 -32.75 -3.51 38.61
N LYS A 118 -32.04 -4.58 38.23
CA LYS A 118 -30.79 -4.46 37.46
C LYS A 118 -31.01 -4.56 35.95
N GLY A 119 -32.18 -5.05 35.50
CA GLY A 119 -32.47 -5.27 34.08
C GLY A 119 -31.61 -6.38 33.47
N ALA A 120 -31.26 -7.41 34.26
CA ALA A 120 -30.40 -8.48 33.79
C ALA A 120 -31.10 -9.32 32.71
N GLY A 121 -30.50 -9.40 31.51
CA GLY A 121 -31.00 -10.22 30.40
C GLY A 121 -30.54 -11.66 30.41
N CYS A 122 -30.87 -12.40 29.34
CA CYS A 122 -30.43 -13.77 29.11
C CYS A 122 -28.88 -13.85 29.02
N PRO A 123 -28.22 -14.76 29.76
CA PRO A 123 -26.76 -14.88 29.77
C PRO A 123 -26.19 -15.37 28.42
N GLU A 124 -26.91 -16.24 27.72
CA GLU A 124 -26.51 -16.76 26.41
C GLU A 124 -26.55 -15.68 25.32
N CYS A 125 -27.56 -14.79 25.36
CA CYS A 125 -27.59 -13.60 24.48
C CYS A 125 -26.38 -12.69 24.63
N ARG A 126 -25.70 -12.67 25.78
CA ARG A 126 -24.47 -11.87 25.99
C ARG A 126 -23.22 -12.52 25.38
N ARG A 127 -23.30 -13.80 25.03
CA ARG A 127 -22.21 -14.63 24.51
C ARG A 127 -22.64 -15.33 23.22
N LEU A 128 -23.43 -14.63 22.40
CA LEU A 128 -24.12 -15.21 21.24
C LEU A 128 -23.13 -15.75 20.21
N ILE A 129 -22.00 -15.05 20.01
CA ILE A 129 -21.04 -15.39 18.98
C ILE A 129 -20.18 -16.57 19.42
N ARG A 130 -20.50 -17.75 18.88
CA ARG A 130 -19.72 -18.99 19.00
C ARG A 130 -18.68 -19.06 17.89
N LEU A 131 -17.68 -19.94 18.05
CA LEU A 131 -16.66 -20.11 17.03
C LEU A 131 -17.23 -20.72 15.75
N VAL A 132 -18.25 -21.58 15.86
CA VAL A 132 -18.97 -22.15 14.71
C VAL A 132 -19.65 -21.08 13.83
N ASP A 133 -19.95 -19.90 14.39
CA ASP A 133 -20.48 -18.75 13.64
C ASP A 133 -19.43 -18.08 12.73
N LEU A 134 -18.17 -18.52 12.81
CA LEU A 134 -17.05 -18.08 11.98
C LEU A 134 -16.54 -19.29 11.17
N PRO A 135 -17.26 -19.76 10.14
CA PRO A 135 -16.97 -21.02 9.46
C PRO A 135 -15.53 -21.15 8.97
N THR A 136 -14.96 -20.06 8.43
CA THR A 136 -13.58 -20.05 7.93
C THR A 136 -12.59 -20.27 9.05
N LEU A 137 -12.85 -19.73 10.24
CA LEU A 137 -12.00 -19.93 11.41
C LEU A 137 -12.26 -21.29 12.08
N ALA A 138 -13.52 -21.70 12.23
CA ALA A 138 -13.91 -22.99 12.79
C ALA A 138 -13.29 -24.17 12.02
N SER A 139 -13.14 -24.05 10.70
CA SER A 139 -12.48 -25.08 9.87
C SER A 139 -11.01 -25.35 10.25
N GLN A 140 -10.36 -24.41 10.96
CA GLN A 140 -8.97 -24.48 11.39
C GLN A 140 -8.83 -24.96 12.84
N TYR A 141 -9.92 -25.03 13.62
CA TYR A 141 -9.90 -25.35 15.04
C TYR A 141 -9.79 -26.87 15.29
N ARG A 142 -8.92 -27.30 16.23
CA ARG A 142 -8.63 -28.72 16.48
C ARG A 142 -8.68 -29.14 17.95
N ALA A 143 -9.27 -28.34 18.83
CA ALA A 143 -9.41 -28.73 20.23
C ALA A 143 -10.45 -29.85 20.41
N GLN A 144 -10.43 -30.49 21.59
CA GLN A 144 -11.39 -31.55 21.94
C GLN A 144 -12.83 -31.03 22.08
N ARG A 145 -13.01 -29.83 22.66
CA ARG A 145 -14.31 -29.19 22.80
C ARG A 145 -14.82 -28.80 21.40
N PRO A 146 -16.10 -29.01 21.04
CA PRO A 146 -16.61 -28.61 19.72
C PRO A 146 -16.66 -27.08 19.55
N ALA A 147 -16.52 -26.60 18.32
CA ALA A 147 -16.54 -25.17 17.98
C ALA A 147 -17.87 -24.47 18.33
N SER A 148 -18.97 -25.22 18.42
CA SER A 148 -20.27 -24.71 18.91
C SER A 148 -20.26 -24.38 20.41
N GLY A 149 -19.39 -25.04 21.19
CA GLY A 149 -19.31 -24.89 22.64
C GLY A 149 -18.38 -23.77 23.10
N ILE A 150 -17.61 -23.13 22.21
CA ILE A 150 -16.61 -22.12 22.56
C ILE A 150 -16.96 -20.77 21.93
N THR A 151 -16.71 -19.68 22.67
CA THR A 151 -16.93 -18.32 22.14
C THR A 151 -15.71 -17.87 21.33
N HIS A 152 -15.93 -17.00 20.35
CA HIS A 152 -14.82 -16.41 19.57
C HIS A 152 -13.87 -15.56 20.43
N ALA A 153 -14.28 -15.13 21.63
CA ALA A 153 -13.53 -14.29 22.55
C ALA A 153 -12.89 -15.09 23.71
N ALA A 154 -12.84 -16.42 23.61
CA ALA A 154 -12.21 -17.25 24.63
C ALA A 154 -10.70 -16.97 24.71
N HIS A 155 -10.18 -16.94 25.94
CA HIS A 155 -8.76 -16.74 26.24
C HIS A 155 -7.95 -18.06 26.28
N GLU A 156 -8.58 -19.16 25.88
CA GLU A 156 -7.96 -20.49 25.84
C GLU A 156 -6.99 -20.61 24.66
N SER A 157 -5.78 -21.12 24.93
CA SER A 157 -4.84 -21.55 23.89
C SER A 157 -5.19 -22.96 23.46
N VAL A 158 -5.33 -23.17 22.16
CA VAL A 158 -5.79 -24.44 21.57
C VAL A 158 -5.02 -24.76 20.28
N PRO A 159 -5.00 -26.03 19.85
CA PRO A 159 -4.38 -26.42 18.58
C PRO A 159 -5.20 -25.95 17.38
N TRP A 160 -4.48 -25.49 16.35
CA TRP A 160 -5.02 -25.08 15.06
C TRP A 160 -4.29 -25.77 13.91
N THR A 161 -5.01 -26.01 12.81
CA THR A 161 -4.45 -26.44 11.53
C THR A 161 -4.70 -25.37 10.48
N CYS A 162 -3.63 -24.82 9.89
CA CYS A 162 -3.71 -24.01 8.70
C CYS A 162 -3.43 -24.87 7.45
N ARG A 163 -4.47 -25.10 6.65
CA ARG A 163 -4.33 -25.76 5.34
C ARG A 163 -3.86 -24.74 4.31
N THR A 164 -2.74 -25.04 3.66
CA THR A 164 -2.11 -24.18 2.66
C THR A 164 -1.47 -25.03 1.58
N TRP A 165 -0.61 -24.42 0.77
CA TRP A 165 0.12 -25.08 -0.30
C TRP A 165 1.61 -24.80 -0.15
N ALA A 166 2.43 -25.79 -0.49
CA ALA A 166 3.89 -25.66 -0.59
C ALA A 166 4.38 -26.23 -1.92
N VAL A 167 5.56 -25.79 -2.34
CA VAL A 167 6.25 -26.37 -3.50
C VAL A 167 7.05 -27.58 -3.04
N ASP A 168 6.96 -28.67 -3.80
CA ASP A 168 7.92 -29.76 -3.73
C ASP A 168 9.23 -29.31 -4.39
N PRO A 169 10.35 -29.23 -3.66
CA PRO A 169 11.61 -28.72 -4.20
C PRO A 169 12.21 -29.62 -5.28
N SER A 170 11.87 -30.92 -5.31
CA SER A 170 12.38 -31.88 -6.28
C SER A 170 11.64 -31.80 -7.62
N THR A 171 10.31 -31.62 -7.58
CA THR A 171 9.47 -31.62 -8.78
C THR A 171 9.06 -30.21 -9.22
N GLY A 172 9.17 -29.21 -8.34
CA GLY A 172 8.65 -27.85 -8.53
C GLY A 172 7.13 -27.75 -8.52
N SER A 173 6.42 -28.82 -8.15
CA SER A 173 4.95 -28.90 -8.16
C SER A 173 4.35 -28.38 -6.85
N TRP A 174 3.17 -27.77 -6.92
CA TRP A 174 2.42 -27.35 -5.73
C TRP A 174 1.63 -28.51 -5.15
N GLN A 175 1.70 -28.68 -3.83
CA GLN A 175 0.97 -29.69 -3.10
C GLN A 175 0.30 -29.11 -1.84
N PRO A 176 -0.86 -29.63 -1.43
CA PRO A 176 -1.50 -29.19 -0.20
C PRO A 176 -0.69 -29.64 1.02
N VAL A 177 -0.53 -28.73 1.98
CA VAL A 177 0.18 -28.99 3.25
C VAL A 177 -0.61 -28.45 4.44
N GLU A 178 -0.33 -28.98 5.62
CA GLU A 178 -0.96 -28.59 6.87
C GLU A 178 0.07 -28.07 7.87
N HIS A 179 -0.10 -26.82 8.31
CA HIS A 179 0.69 -26.24 9.39
C HIS A 179 -0.06 -26.37 10.70
N HIS A 180 0.61 -26.91 11.71
CA HIS A 180 0.05 -27.12 13.05
C HIS A 180 0.66 -26.10 14.02
N PHE A 181 -0.19 -25.42 14.79
CA PHE A 181 0.26 -24.41 15.74
C PHE A 181 -0.74 -24.18 16.88
N GLU A 182 -0.22 -23.74 18.03
CA GLU A 182 -1.02 -23.32 19.19
C GLU A 182 -1.30 -21.82 19.12
N ALA A 183 -2.54 -21.41 19.41
CA ALA A 183 -2.90 -20.00 19.50
C ALA A 183 -4.16 -19.77 20.35
N VAL A 184 -4.28 -18.55 20.89
CA VAL A 184 -5.44 -18.14 21.68
C VAL A 184 -6.65 -17.88 20.77
N VAL A 185 -7.83 -18.41 21.13
CA VAL A 185 -9.06 -18.30 20.31
C VAL A 185 -9.43 -16.85 20.00
N LYS A 186 -9.40 -15.97 21.01
CA LYS A 186 -9.65 -14.53 20.85
C LYS A 186 -8.69 -13.88 19.84
N GLU A 187 -7.40 -14.13 19.98
CA GLU A 187 -6.39 -13.54 19.09
C GLU A 187 -6.51 -14.10 17.68
N ARG A 188 -6.89 -15.38 17.52
CA ARG A 188 -7.22 -15.97 16.22
C ARG A 188 -8.44 -15.33 15.57
N ALA A 189 -9.50 -15.08 16.32
CA ALA A 189 -10.70 -14.41 15.80
C ALA A 189 -10.38 -12.98 15.35
N LEU A 190 -9.58 -12.25 16.13
CA LEU A 190 -9.15 -10.88 15.83
C LEU A 190 -8.03 -10.78 14.78
N GLN A 191 -7.54 -11.91 14.27
CA GLN A 191 -6.39 -11.99 13.36
C GLN A 191 -5.07 -11.49 13.96
N GLY A 192 -4.94 -11.48 15.30
CA GLY A 192 -3.72 -11.19 16.04
C GLY A 192 -2.67 -12.30 15.93
N ASP A 193 -3.11 -13.57 16.01
CA ASP A 193 -2.22 -14.73 15.93
C ASP A 193 -2.42 -15.51 14.62
N GLY A 194 -1.63 -15.21 13.58
CA GLY A 194 -1.66 -15.97 12.32
C GLY A 194 -0.89 -17.30 12.40
N CYS A 195 -1.03 -18.16 11.38
CA CYS A 195 -0.05 -19.25 11.19
C CYS A 195 1.34 -18.63 10.97
N LEU A 196 2.25 -18.86 11.93
CA LEU A 196 3.58 -18.27 11.93
C LEU A 196 4.48 -18.84 10.83
N VAL A 197 4.25 -20.08 10.39
CA VAL A 197 4.93 -20.67 9.23
C VAL A 197 4.53 -19.94 7.96
N CYS A 198 3.22 -19.85 7.70
CA CYS A 198 2.71 -19.07 6.56
C CYS A 198 3.27 -17.64 6.59
N ALA A 199 3.16 -16.95 7.72
CA ALA A 199 3.64 -15.59 7.85
C ALA A 199 5.18 -15.44 7.77
N GLY A 200 5.93 -16.54 7.73
CA GLY A 200 7.37 -16.55 7.65
C GLY A 200 8.01 -15.98 8.91
N TYR A 201 7.48 -16.35 10.08
CA TYR A 201 8.09 -16.16 11.42
C TYR A 201 8.68 -17.45 11.98
N VAL A 202 8.22 -18.61 11.49
CA VAL A 202 8.75 -19.94 11.81
C VAL A 202 9.15 -20.61 10.50
N ILE A 203 10.36 -21.17 10.44
CA ILE A 203 10.86 -21.88 9.26
C ILE A 203 10.66 -23.38 9.42
N ASP A 204 10.09 -24.00 8.40
CA ASP A 204 9.98 -25.45 8.24
C ASP A 204 10.23 -25.88 6.79
N ASP A 205 9.98 -27.16 6.51
CA ASP A 205 10.14 -27.79 5.21
C ASP A 205 9.19 -27.26 4.12
N THR A 206 8.24 -26.39 4.46
CA THR A 206 7.28 -25.79 3.51
C THR A 206 7.65 -24.37 3.09
N ASN A 207 8.52 -23.68 3.84
CA ASN A 207 8.82 -22.26 3.63
C ASN A 207 10.32 -21.88 3.64
N SER A 208 11.20 -22.87 3.77
CA SER A 208 12.64 -22.69 3.78
C SER A 208 13.24 -22.22 2.45
N LEU A 209 14.51 -21.80 2.51
CA LEU A 209 15.33 -21.49 1.34
C LEU A 209 15.40 -22.68 0.38
N PHE A 210 15.61 -23.90 0.90
CA PHE A 210 15.63 -25.12 0.12
C PHE A 210 14.30 -25.36 -0.62
N THR A 211 13.18 -25.15 0.08
CA THR A 211 11.84 -25.42 -0.47
C THR A 211 11.46 -24.45 -1.57
N TRP A 212 11.72 -23.15 -1.38
CA TRP A 212 11.28 -22.11 -2.31
C TRP A 212 12.31 -21.76 -3.38
N PHE A 213 13.59 -21.99 -3.11
CA PHE A 213 14.70 -21.61 -3.97
C PHE A 213 15.81 -22.69 -3.93
N PRO A 214 15.53 -23.93 -4.38
CA PRO A 214 16.51 -25.01 -4.36
C PRO A 214 17.79 -24.62 -5.14
N GLU A 215 17.66 -23.90 -6.25
CA GLU A 215 18.82 -23.41 -7.01
C GLU A 215 19.69 -22.40 -6.25
N ILE A 216 19.10 -21.61 -5.35
CA ILE A 216 19.84 -20.68 -4.50
C ILE A 216 20.44 -21.44 -3.32
N ALA A 217 19.71 -22.40 -2.76
CA ALA A 217 20.18 -23.27 -1.69
C ALA A 217 21.43 -24.06 -2.09
N ASP A 218 21.49 -24.55 -3.33
CA ASP A 218 22.64 -25.28 -3.88
C ASP A 218 23.89 -24.39 -4.01
N GLU A 219 23.73 -23.06 -4.10
CA GLU A 219 24.84 -22.10 -4.18
C GLU A 219 25.35 -21.68 -2.79
N LEU A 220 24.78 -22.18 -1.69
CA LEU A 220 25.21 -21.82 -0.34
C LEU A 220 26.55 -22.49 0.01
N ASP A 221 27.59 -21.68 0.26
CA ASP A 221 28.96 -22.15 0.55
C ASP A 221 29.24 -22.14 2.07
N ALA A 222 28.28 -22.63 2.84
CA ALA A 222 28.31 -22.64 4.30
C ALA A 222 27.88 -24.02 4.83
N PRO A 223 28.78 -25.03 4.88
CA PRO A 223 28.41 -26.40 5.22
C PRO A 223 27.87 -26.57 6.66
N ALA A 224 28.14 -25.59 7.55
CA ALA A 224 27.59 -25.57 8.90
C ALA A 224 26.11 -25.13 8.96
N LEU A 225 25.54 -24.62 7.86
CA LEU A 225 24.17 -24.15 7.78
C LEU A 225 23.32 -25.12 6.96
N ASP A 226 22.11 -25.41 7.43
CA ASP A 226 21.13 -26.22 6.71
C ASP A 226 20.14 -25.31 5.96
N PRO A 227 20.13 -25.30 4.61
CA PRO A 227 19.19 -24.51 3.81
C PRO A 227 17.71 -24.80 4.10
N ARG A 228 17.37 -25.95 4.69
CA ARG A 228 16.00 -26.31 5.12
C ARG A 228 15.54 -25.54 6.36
N ARG A 229 16.46 -24.86 7.03
CA ARG A 229 16.21 -24.05 8.23
C ARG A 229 16.39 -22.55 7.97
N LEU A 230 16.73 -22.19 6.74
CA LEU A 230 17.03 -20.80 6.38
C LEU A 230 15.80 -20.05 5.84
N PRO A 231 15.63 -18.77 6.23
CA PRO A 231 14.49 -17.97 5.82
C PRO A 231 14.60 -17.39 4.41
N THR A 232 13.46 -17.10 3.79
CA THR A 232 13.36 -16.45 2.47
C THR A 232 12.84 -15.01 2.53
N SER A 233 12.65 -14.47 3.74
CA SER A 233 12.11 -13.12 3.94
C SER A 233 12.57 -12.44 5.24
N GLN A 234 12.35 -11.13 5.31
CA GLN A 234 12.63 -10.30 6.49
C GLN A 234 11.64 -10.49 7.65
N HIS A 235 10.55 -11.24 7.47
CA HIS A 235 9.53 -11.39 8.52
C HIS A 235 9.92 -12.40 9.60
N ASN A 236 11.12 -12.99 9.56
CA ASN A 236 11.47 -14.16 10.35
C ASN A 236 11.88 -13.91 11.82
N ILE A 237 11.59 -12.73 12.39
CA ILE A 237 11.91 -12.47 13.81
C ILE A 237 10.84 -11.61 14.49
N ARG A 238 10.40 -12.02 15.68
CA ARG A 238 9.70 -11.13 16.62
C ARG A 238 10.65 -9.99 17.00
N ARG A 239 10.20 -8.72 16.96
CA ARG A 239 11.03 -7.54 17.30
C ARG A 239 11.85 -7.68 18.61
N LYS A 240 11.35 -8.45 19.58
CA LYS A 240 11.99 -8.69 20.87
C LYS A 240 13.19 -9.67 20.78
N GLN A 241 13.09 -10.74 19.99
CA GLN A 241 14.19 -11.68 19.77
C GLN A 241 15.32 -11.09 18.92
N ALA A 242 15.01 -10.15 18.03
CA ALA A 242 16.03 -9.41 17.26
C ALA A 242 16.91 -8.50 18.14
N ALA A 243 16.47 -8.16 19.35
CA ALA A 243 17.22 -7.34 20.31
C ALA A 243 18.03 -8.16 21.32
N GLU A 244 17.66 -9.42 21.58
CA GLU A 244 18.29 -10.30 22.58
C GLU A 244 19.32 -11.26 21.97
N ALA A 245 19.16 -11.67 20.70
CA ALA A 245 20.17 -12.42 19.98
C ALA A 245 21.16 -11.44 19.32
N ASP A 246 22.46 -11.60 19.59
CA ASP A 246 23.53 -10.95 18.83
C ASP A 246 23.31 -11.29 17.35
N SER A 247 22.74 -10.35 16.60
CA SER A 247 21.92 -10.56 15.39
C SER A 247 22.72 -10.91 14.14
N LYS A 248 23.90 -11.50 14.33
CA LYS A 248 24.88 -11.88 13.32
C LYS A 248 24.50 -13.10 12.48
N GLY A 249 23.46 -13.86 12.82
CA GLY A 249 23.18 -15.15 12.15
C GLY A 249 22.27 -15.11 10.91
N MET A 250 21.26 -14.23 10.87
CA MET A 250 20.10 -14.43 9.96
C MET A 250 19.95 -13.33 8.88
N TYR A 251 20.43 -12.11 9.17
CA TYR A 251 20.69 -11.07 8.16
C TYR A 251 22.17 -11.02 7.77
N ALA A 252 22.94 -11.99 8.24
CA ALA A 252 24.34 -12.15 7.93
C ALA A 252 24.54 -12.19 6.41
N THR A 253 25.60 -11.55 5.96
CA THR A 253 26.20 -11.90 4.69
C THR A 253 26.69 -13.35 4.81
N LEU A 254 26.11 -14.23 3.99
CA LEU A 254 26.52 -15.62 3.90
C LEU A 254 27.49 -15.78 2.72
N PRO A 255 28.44 -16.72 2.81
CA PRO A 255 29.26 -17.10 1.67
C PRO A 255 28.43 -17.93 0.68
N TRP A 256 28.58 -17.61 -0.60
CA TRP A 256 27.94 -18.29 -1.72
C TRP A 256 29.00 -18.71 -2.71
N ARG A 257 28.76 -19.82 -3.38
CA ARG A 257 29.59 -20.33 -4.46
C ARG A 257 28.69 -20.75 -5.60
N CYS A 258 28.90 -20.15 -6.76
CA CYS A 258 28.14 -20.54 -7.94
C CYS A 258 28.66 -21.89 -8.43
N ARG A 259 27.90 -22.54 -9.30
CA ARG A 259 28.30 -23.76 -10.02
C ARG A 259 29.65 -23.68 -10.76
N HIS A 260 30.21 -22.47 -10.93
CA HIS A 260 31.51 -22.22 -11.57
C HIS A 260 32.64 -21.97 -10.56
N GLY A 261 32.39 -22.15 -9.25
CA GLY A 261 33.41 -22.07 -8.20
C GLY A 261 33.71 -20.66 -7.67
N HIS A 262 33.11 -19.61 -8.22
CA HIS A 262 33.30 -18.24 -7.72
C HIS A 262 32.62 -18.06 -6.36
N GLY A 263 33.41 -17.69 -5.35
CA GLY A 263 32.91 -17.26 -4.04
C GLY A 263 32.47 -15.79 -4.04
N TRP A 264 31.35 -15.47 -3.38
CA TRP A 264 30.98 -14.10 -3.00
C TRP A 264 30.14 -14.07 -1.74
N GLU A 265 30.02 -12.91 -1.13
CA GLU A 265 29.18 -12.70 0.04
C GLU A 265 27.89 -11.96 -0.34
N ALA A 266 26.76 -12.44 0.17
CA ALA A 266 25.47 -11.78 0.02
C ALA A 266 24.50 -12.22 1.12
N THR A 267 23.46 -11.42 1.38
CA THR A 267 22.35 -11.88 2.23
C THR A 267 21.42 -12.79 1.43
N ILE A 268 20.73 -13.71 2.11
CA ILE A 268 19.72 -14.58 1.47
C ILE A 268 18.64 -13.74 0.76
N LEU A 269 18.24 -12.62 1.36
CA LEU A 269 17.25 -11.73 0.77
C LEU A 269 17.68 -11.19 -0.58
N ASN A 270 18.92 -10.70 -0.70
CA ASN A 270 19.45 -10.17 -1.96
C ASN A 270 19.47 -11.26 -3.03
N ARG A 271 19.90 -12.47 -2.65
CA ARG A 271 19.93 -13.65 -3.53
C ARG A 271 18.54 -13.99 -4.06
N VAL A 272 17.56 -14.11 -3.16
CA VAL A 272 16.13 -14.34 -3.50
C VAL A 272 15.56 -13.22 -4.37
N GLN A 273 16.04 -11.98 -4.22
CA GLN A 273 15.62 -10.83 -5.03
C GLN A 273 16.24 -10.78 -6.42
N GLY A 274 17.26 -11.60 -6.69
CA GLY A 274 17.86 -11.80 -8.01
C GLY A 274 19.34 -11.43 -8.15
N THR A 275 20.04 -11.09 -7.07
CA THR A 275 21.49 -10.81 -7.15
C THR A 275 22.28 -12.09 -7.37
N GLY A 276 23.01 -12.21 -8.48
CA GLY A 276 23.85 -13.37 -8.83
C GLY A 276 25.31 -13.24 -8.42
N CYS A 277 26.12 -14.23 -8.83
CA CYS A 277 27.57 -14.13 -8.77
C CYS A 277 28.05 -12.91 -9.61
N GLY A 278 28.71 -11.93 -8.99
CA GLY A 278 29.21 -10.75 -9.70
C GLY A 278 30.24 -11.06 -10.79
N LYS A 279 30.93 -12.21 -10.70
CA LYS A 279 31.88 -12.68 -11.73
C LYS A 279 31.21 -13.40 -12.90
N CYS A 280 30.06 -14.06 -12.67
CA CYS A 280 29.29 -14.71 -13.74
C CYS A 280 28.29 -13.77 -14.41
N SER A 281 27.84 -12.75 -13.66
CA SER A 281 26.98 -11.67 -14.15
C SER A 281 27.82 -10.72 -15.01
N THR A 282 27.84 -10.95 -16.32
CA THR A 282 28.17 -9.92 -17.32
C THR A 282 27.08 -8.86 -17.25
N SER A 283 27.23 -7.97 -16.27
CA SER A 283 26.28 -6.93 -15.92
C SER A 283 26.30 -5.86 -17.04
N GLY A 284 25.54 -6.09 -18.12
CA GLY A 284 25.51 -5.17 -19.26
C GLY A 284 25.01 -5.79 -20.57
N ILE A 285 25.23 -7.10 -20.78
CA ILE A 285 25.01 -7.74 -22.08
C ILE A 285 23.61 -8.37 -22.18
N SER A 286 22.82 -7.94 -23.16
CA SER A 286 21.48 -8.52 -23.44
C SER A 286 21.54 -9.71 -24.40
N LYS A 287 20.52 -10.58 -24.41
CA LYS A 287 20.44 -11.69 -25.38
C LYS A 287 20.27 -11.17 -26.80
N GLU A 288 19.57 -10.05 -26.93
CA GLU A 288 19.33 -9.35 -28.19
C GLU A 288 20.64 -8.79 -28.76
N GLN A 289 21.48 -8.18 -27.91
CA GLN A 289 22.84 -7.77 -28.26
C GLN A 289 23.69 -8.96 -28.72
N VAL A 290 23.72 -10.07 -27.97
CA VAL A 290 24.48 -11.27 -28.39
C VAL A 290 24.00 -11.78 -29.75
N ARG A 291 22.68 -11.79 -29.99
CA ARG A 291 22.11 -12.22 -31.27
C ARG A 291 22.48 -11.27 -32.41
N LEU A 292 22.53 -9.97 -32.18
CA LEU A 292 23.00 -9.00 -33.16
C LEU A 292 24.49 -9.19 -33.49
N VAL A 293 25.34 -9.25 -32.45
CA VAL A 293 26.78 -9.42 -32.61
C VAL A 293 27.10 -10.73 -33.34
N ALA A 294 26.38 -11.82 -33.05
CA ALA A 294 26.54 -13.09 -33.74
C ALA A 294 26.21 -13.01 -35.24
N GLU A 295 25.15 -12.29 -35.64
CA GLU A 295 24.83 -12.08 -37.06
C GLU A 295 25.90 -11.21 -37.75
N LEU A 296 26.35 -10.14 -37.10
CA LEU A 296 27.40 -9.28 -37.65
C LEU A 296 28.74 -10.02 -37.76
N ALA A 297 29.07 -10.89 -36.81
CA ALA A 297 30.27 -11.74 -36.85
C ALA A 297 30.28 -12.73 -38.04
N GLY A 298 29.12 -13.00 -38.65
CA GLY A 298 29.00 -13.77 -39.88
C GLY A 298 29.26 -12.97 -41.16
N LEU A 299 29.28 -11.63 -41.06
CA LEU A 299 29.47 -10.70 -42.17
C LEU A 299 30.79 -9.92 -42.09
N ILE A 300 31.29 -9.73 -40.87
CA ILE A 300 32.40 -8.85 -40.51
C ILE A 300 33.25 -9.57 -39.46
N ASP A 301 34.58 -9.45 -39.55
CA ASP A 301 35.49 -10.13 -38.64
C ASP A 301 35.36 -9.59 -37.20
N LEU A 302 34.81 -10.42 -36.30
CA LEU A 302 34.67 -10.08 -34.89
C LEU A 302 36.03 -10.15 -34.17
N VAL A 303 36.39 -9.09 -33.47
CA VAL A 303 37.55 -9.07 -32.57
C VAL A 303 37.22 -9.89 -31.34
N SER A 304 38.09 -10.84 -31.00
CA SER A 304 37.96 -11.60 -29.76
C SER A 304 38.39 -10.74 -28.56
N PRO A 305 37.66 -10.79 -27.44
CA PRO A 305 38.09 -10.16 -26.20
C PRO A 305 39.48 -10.66 -25.76
N VAL A 306 40.26 -9.79 -25.10
CA VAL A 306 41.63 -10.09 -24.64
C VAL A 306 41.70 -11.35 -23.79
N SER A 307 40.68 -11.60 -22.97
CA SER A 307 40.50 -12.84 -22.23
C SER A 307 39.23 -13.54 -22.70
N ARG A 308 39.39 -14.62 -23.46
CA ARG A 308 38.27 -15.49 -23.84
C ARG A 308 37.56 -15.99 -22.59
N ASP A 309 36.23 -15.95 -22.62
CA ASP A 309 35.41 -16.46 -21.54
C ASP A 309 35.65 -17.98 -21.37
N PRO A 310 36.14 -18.43 -20.20
CA PRO A 310 36.47 -19.83 -19.97
C PRO A 310 35.24 -20.74 -19.98
N ARG A 311 34.01 -20.18 -19.99
CA ARG A 311 32.76 -20.93 -20.12
C ARG A 311 32.52 -21.44 -21.55
N LEU A 312 33.17 -20.87 -22.57
CA LEU A 312 32.86 -21.14 -23.96
C LEU A 312 33.50 -22.43 -24.47
N PRO A 313 32.71 -23.37 -25.03
CA PRO A 313 33.24 -24.54 -25.72
C PRO A 313 34.15 -24.14 -26.89
N ASP A 314 35.11 -24.98 -27.25
CA ASP A 314 35.96 -24.76 -28.42
C ASP A 314 35.13 -24.55 -29.69
N GLY A 315 35.52 -23.54 -30.48
CA GLY A 315 34.80 -23.14 -31.69
C GLY A 315 33.58 -22.25 -31.48
N VAL A 316 33.15 -21.98 -30.24
CA VAL A 316 32.12 -20.96 -29.97
C VAL A 316 32.78 -19.58 -29.88
N PRO A 317 32.38 -18.62 -30.75
CA PRO A 317 32.89 -17.25 -30.67
C PRO A 317 32.49 -16.57 -29.37
N ASP A 318 33.36 -15.68 -28.90
CA ASP A 318 33.13 -14.91 -27.70
C ASP A 318 32.47 -13.57 -28.05
N PHE A 319 31.20 -13.42 -27.64
CA PHE A 319 30.39 -12.23 -27.88
C PHE A 319 30.37 -11.28 -26.67
N ALA A 320 31.34 -11.39 -25.75
CA ALA A 320 31.45 -10.49 -24.62
C ALA A 320 31.87 -9.07 -25.03
N SER A 321 31.45 -8.08 -24.24
CA SER A 321 31.90 -6.70 -24.36
C SER A 321 33.41 -6.58 -24.20
N HIS A 322 33.99 -5.59 -24.86
CA HIS A 322 35.40 -5.24 -24.80
C HIS A 322 35.63 -4.14 -23.77
N GLN A 323 36.71 -4.26 -22.99
CA GLN A 323 37.18 -3.18 -22.12
C GLN A 323 38.36 -2.48 -22.80
N LEU A 324 38.15 -1.25 -23.25
CA LEU A 324 39.17 -0.42 -23.90
C LEU A 324 39.73 0.58 -22.89
N THR A 325 41.03 0.48 -22.59
CA THR A 325 41.70 1.38 -21.65
C THR A 325 42.09 2.68 -22.34
N VAL A 326 41.47 3.79 -21.93
CA VAL A 326 41.79 5.13 -22.43
C VAL A 326 42.97 5.73 -21.66
N SER A 327 43.98 6.20 -22.40
CA SER A 327 45.13 6.92 -21.82
C SER A 327 44.67 8.18 -21.07
N PRO A 328 45.27 8.52 -19.92
CA PRO A 328 44.86 9.68 -19.12
C PRO A 328 44.78 11.01 -19.88
N GLU A 329 45.58 11.18 -20.94
CA GLU A 329 45.60 12.40 -21.77
C GLU A 329 44.34 12.61 -22.62
N TYR A 330 43.65 11.53 -22.99
CA TYR A 330 42.40 11.56 -23.75
C TYR A 330 41.16 11.43 -22.85
N LYS A 331 41.35 11.11 -21.55
CA LYS A 331 40.25 10.84 -20.62
C LYS A 331 39.60 12.14 -20.12
N PRO A 332 38.30 12.40 -20.38
CA PRO A 332 37.60 13.56 -19.84
C PRO A 332 37.53 13.56 -18.31
N ALA A 333 37.59 14.75 -17.69
CA ALA A 333 37.59 14.90 -16.23
C ALA A 333 36.34 14.32 -15.54
N HIS A 334 35.19 14.29 -16.23
CA HIS A 334 33.94 13.75 -15.69
C HIS A 334 33.85 12.21 -15.77
N TRP A 335 34.83 11.54 -16.41
CA TRP A 335 34.86 10.08 -16.48
C TRP A 335 35.47 9.49 -15.21
N ARG A 336 34.70 8.65 -14.53
CA ARG A 336 35.16 7.99 -13.30
C ARG A 336 36.26 6.97 -13.57
N TYR A 337 36.09 6.11 -14.57
CA TYR A 337 37.00 5.00 -14.88
C TYR A 337 37.76 5.24 -16.18
N LYS A 338 38.94 4.62 -16.32
CA LYS A 338 39.76 4.69 -17.55
C LYS A 338 39.39 3.59 -18.55
N ASP A 339 38.83 2.49 -18.05
CA ASP A 339 38.38 1.38 -18.87
C ASP A 339 36.95 1.66 -19.32
N VAL A 340 36.76 1.65 -20.64
CA VAL A 340 35.50 1.94 -21.32
C VAL A 340 34.99 0.64 -21.92
N GLU A 341 33.78 0.26 -21.53
CA GLU A 341 33.12 -0.89 -22.13
C GLU A 341 32.57 -0.54 -23.52
N VAL A 342 32.82 -1.40 -24.50
CA VAL A 342 32.23 -1.37 -25.85
C VAL A 342 31.62 -2.73 -26.16
N ASP A 343 30.37 -2.79 -26.59
CA ASP A 343 29.60 -4.04 -26.68
C ASP A 343 30.19 -5.08 -27.64
N ALA A 344 30.79 -4.64 -28.75
CA ALA A 344 31.58 -5.48 -29.63
C ALA A 344 32.57 -4.64 -30.45
N VAL A 345 33.64 -5.26 -30.93
CA VAL A 345 34.61 -4.63 -31.83
C VAL A 345 34.80 -5.52 -33.04
N PHE A 346 34.86 -4.94 -34.23
CA PHE A 346 35.03 -5.62 -35.50
C PHE A 346 36.24 -5.06 -36.26
N HIS A 347 36.87 -5.90 -37.08
CA HIS A 347 37.85 -5.49 -38.08
C HIS A 347 37.18 -5.43 -39.45
N LEU A 348 37.39 -4.30 -40.14
CA LEU A 348 37.09 -4.16 -41.56
C LEU A 348 38.40 -4.27 -42.37
N PRO A 349 38.32 -4.38 -43.72
CA PRO A 349 39.49 -4.31 -44.58
C PRO A 349 40.35 -3.06 -44.33
N HIS A 350 41.63 -3.16 -44.69
CA HIS A 350 42.64 -2.12 -44.50
C HIS A 350 42.92 -1.74 -43.03
N GLY A 351 42.58 -2.63 -42.09
CA GLY A 351 42.95 -2.48 -40.67
C GLY A 351 42.03 -1.58 -39.85
N VAL A 352 40.90 -1.17 -40.41
CA VAL A 352 39.92 -0.31 -39.75
C VAL A 352 39.22 -1.07 -38.61
N ARG A 353 39.18 -0.49 -37.41
CA ARG A 353 38.54 -1.02 -36.21
C ARG A 353 37.22 -0.31 -35.94
N VAL A 354 36.13 -1.05 -35.90
CA VAL A 354 34.79 -0.51 -35.66
C VAL A 354 34.22 -1.05 -34.35
N GLY A 355 33.88 -0.14 -33.44
CA GLY A 355 33.14 -0.50 -32.23
C GLY A 355 31.63 -0.48 -32.48
N LEU A 356 30.89 -1.29 -31.73
CA LEU A 356 29.43 -1.35 -31.73
C LEU A 356 28.92 -1.08 -30.31
N GLU A 357 27.88 -0.26 -30.20
CA GLU A 357 27.09 -0.03 -28.99
C GLU A 357 25.63 -0.38 -29.25
N TYR A 358 25.04 -1.18 -28.37
CA TYR A 358 23.65 -1.58 -28.40
C TYR A 358 22.83 -0.72 -27.42
N ASP A 359 22.12 0.26 -27.96
CA ASP A 359 21.33 1.23 -27.19
C ASP A 359 19.84 0.85 -27.21
N GLY A 360 19.42 -0.01 -26.28
CA GLY A 360 18.01 -0.41 -26.11
C GLY A 360 17.25 0.38 -25.02
N VAL A 361 15.90 0.39 -25.10
CA VAL A 361 14.98 1.05 -24.13
C VAL A 361 15.27 0.67 -22.66
N PHE A 362 15.76 -0.55 -22.41
CA PHE A 362 16.12 -1.03 -21.06
C PHE A 362 17.26 -0.21 -20.42
N HIS A 363 18.18 0.33 -21.22
CA HIS A 363 19.34 1.12 -20.76
C HIS A 363 19.01 2.60 -20.48
N HIS A 364 17.74 3.02 -20.69
CA HIS A 364 17.29 4.40 -20.50
C HIS A 364 16.30 4.62 -19.35
N SER A 365 16.02 3.60 -18.53
CA SER A 365 15.17 3.75 -17.34
C SER A 365 16.00 4.00 -16.07
N ALA A 366 15.79 5.18 -15.48
CA ALA A 366 16.40 5.75 -14.26
C ALA A 366 17.81 6.36 -14.38
N GLY A 367 17.88 7.67 -14.65
CA GLY A 367 19.10 8.50 -14.48
C GLY A 367 19.50 9.40 -15.67
N GLN A 368 18.55 9.91 -16.46
CA GLN A 368 18.83 10.49 -17.78
C GLN A 368 19.66 11.79 -17.84
N ARG A 369 19.95 12.50 -16.74
CA ARG A 369 20.73 13.76 -16.82
C ARG A 369 22.24 13.58 -16.73
N ASP A 370 22.74 12.54 -16.02
CA ASP A 370 24.17 12.42 -15.69
C ASP A 370 25.00 11.65 -16.73
N ARG A 371 24.39 10.80 -17.56
CA ARG A 371 25.12 9.96 -18.53
C ARG A 371 25.12 10.48 -19.97
N ARG A 372 24.28 11.45 -20.32
CA ARG A 372 24.17 11.94 -21.71
C ARG A 372 25.49 12.52 -22.22
N GLN A 373 26.22 13.24 -21.37
CA GLN A 373 27.53 13.79 -21.73
C GLN A 373 28.56 12.67 -21.98
N TYR A 374 28.56 11.65 -21.12
CA TYR A 374 29.43 10.47 -21.28
C TYR A 374 29.18 9.77 -22.63
N GLU A 375 27.93 9.46 -22.97
CA GLU A 375 27.59 8.77 -24.24
C GLU A 375 27.95 9.62 -25.47
N ASN A 376 27.71 10.93 -25.42
CA ASN A 376 28.06 11.82 -26.53
C ASN A 376 29.59 11.92 -26.74
N ASP A 377 30.37 11.92 -25.65
CA ASP A 377 31.83 12.01 -25.71
C ASP A 377 32.51 10.67 -26.05
N LYS A 378 31.83 9.53 -25.78
CA LYS A 378 32.41 8.17 -25.91
C LYS A 378 33.03 7.92 -27.29
N SER A 379 32.27 8.19 -28.36
CA SER A 379 32.74 8.02 -29.74
C SER A 379 34.00 8.86 -30.03
N ARG A 380 33.96 10.16 -29.71
CA ARG A 380 35.07 11.09 -29.90
C ARG A 380 36.33 10.63 -29.15
N VAL A 381 36.20 10.30 -27.87
CA VAL A 381 37.34 9.91 -27.02
C VAL A 381 37.99 8.62 -27.50
N LEU A 382 37.19 7.59 -27.85
CA LEU A 382 37.73 6.32 -28.33
C LEU A 382 38.44 6.44 -29.68
N ILE A 383 37.96 7.35 -30.54
CA ILE A 383 38.57 7.63 -31.85
C ILE A 383 39.83 8.49 -31.70
N GLU A 384 39.79 9.57 -30.93
CA GLU A 384 40.95 10.45 -30.69
C GLU A 384 42.08 9.70 -29.97
N ALA A 385 41.76 8.74 -29.10
CA ALA A 385 42.73 7.86 -28.45
C ALA A 385 43.30 6.77 -29.36
N GLY A 386 42.86 6.68 -30.62
CA GLY A 386 43.29 5.66 -31.59
C GLY A 386 42.87 4.23 -31.24
N LEU A 387 41.85 4.05 -30.41
CA LEU A 387 41.36 2.74 -29.97
C LEU A 387 40.36 2.14 -30.97
N LEU A 388 39.61 3.00 -31.66
CA LEU A 388 38.65 2.68 -32.71
C LEU A 388 38.75 3.71 -33.84
N ASP A 389 38.40 3.34 -35.07
CA ASP A 389 38.27 4.27 -36.20
C ASP A 389 36.83 4.76 -36.38
N LEU A 390 35.85 4.01 -35.88
CA LEU A 390 34.44 4.36 -35.88
C LEU A 390 33.73 3.68 -34.71
N LEU A 391 32.78 4.39 -34.08
CA LEU A 391 31.81 3.80 -33.16
C LEU A 391 30.42 3.81 -33.79
N VAL A 392 29.74 2.66 -33.81
CA VAL A 392 28.38 2.51 -34.33
C VAL A 392 27.41 2.39 -33.17
N HIS A 393 26.42 3.27 -33.09
CA HIS A 393 25.33 3.19 -32.12
C HIS A 393 24.07 2.61 -32.76
N VAL A 394 23.62 1.46 -32.26
CA VAL A 394 22.39 0.80 -32.70
C VAL A 394 21.25 1.23 -31.77
N ARG A 395 20.43 2.16 -32.24
CA ARG A 395 19.37 2.82 -31.45
C ARG A 395 18.05 2.11 -31.67
N ILE A 396 17.54 1.41 -30.64
CA ILE A 396 16.33 0.59 -30.76
C ILE A 396 15.10 1.30 -30.19
N GLY A 397 14.10 1.52 -31.06
CA GLY A 397 12.84 2.16 -30.69
C GLY A 397 12.90 3.69 -30.78
N ASP A 398 11.97 4.36 -30.09
CA ASP A 398 11.85 5.82 -30.10
C ASP A 398 12.73 6.43 -29.00
N LEU A 399 14.03 6.50 -29.27
CA LEU A 399 15.03 7.05 -28.35
C LEU A 399 15.37 8.50 -28.72
N PRO A 400 15.71 9.37 -27.74
CA PRO A 400 16.06 10.76 -28.00
C PRO A 400 17.19 10.91 -29.03
N GLU A 401 17.19 11.99 -29.80
CA GLU A 401 18.27 12.26 -30.75
C GLU A 401 19.63 12.34 -30.03
N MET A 402 20.66 11.76 -30.65
CA MET A 402 22.02 11.68 -30.13
C MET A 402 22.95 12.57 -30.95
N ALA A 403 23.62 13.51 -30.27
CA ALA A 403 24.57 14.42 -30.88
C ALA A 403 25.97 13.79 -30.91
N ALA A 404 26.17 12.77 -31.76
CA ALA A 404 27.43 12.05 -31.90
C ALA A 404 28.02 12.22 -33.32
N PRO A 405 28.62 13.37 -33.65
CA PRO A 405 29.14 13.65 -35.00
C PRO A 405 30.30 12.74 -35.41
N HIS A 406 30.96 12.10 -34.44
CA HIS A 406 32.06 11.15 -34.65
C HIS A 406 31.59 9.69 -34.68
N ALA A 407 30.28 9.44 -34.60
CA ALA A 407 29.71 8.09 -34.61
C ALA A 407 28.82 7.86 -35.84
N LEU A 408 28.57 6.59 -36.15
CA LEU A 408 27.52 6.18 -37.08
C LEU A 408 26.29 5.75 -36.27
N VAL A 409 25.18 6.45 -36.44
CA VAL A 409 23.94 6.15 -35.71
C VAL A 409 22.98 5.37 -36.60
N VAL A 410 22.61 4.17 -36.18
CA VAL A 410 21.71 3.27 -36.91
C VAL A 410 20.44 3.08 -36.09
N ALA A 411 19.36 3.74 -36.52
CA ALA A 411 18.05 3.61 -35.88
C ALA A 411 17.31 2.37 -36.41
N VAL A 412 16.78 1.56 -35.50
CA VAL A 412 16.01 0.35 -35.82
C VAL A 412 14.71 0.28 -35.02
N PRO A 413 13.63 -0.29 -35.58
CA PRO A 413 12.36 -0.41 -34.86
C PRO A 413 12.46 -1.22 -33.56
N GLU A 414 11.63 -0.90 -32.55
CA GLU A 414 11.66 -1.53 -31.22
C GLU A 414 11.58 -3.07 -31.25
N ARG A 415 10.86 -3.63 -32.23
CA ARG A 415 10.65 -5.07 -32.40
C ARG A 415 11.49 -5.68 -33.53
N ALA A 416 12.54 -4.98 -33.96
CA ALA A 416 13.41 -5.47 -35.02
C ALA A 416 14.08 -6.78 -34.60
N ALA A 417 13.99 -7.81 -35.44
CA ALA A 417 14.70 -9.06 -35.25
C ALA A 417 16.22 -8.87 -35.46
N ALA A 418 17.04 -9.78 -34.95
CA ALA A 418 18.50 -9.74 -35.12
C ALA A 418 18.93 -9.60 -36.60
N TYR A 419 18.22 -10.28 -37.52
CA TYR A 419 18.39 -10.10 -38.97
C TYR A 419 18.25 -8.64 -39.39
N GLN A 420 17.13 -7.99 -39.03
CA GLN A 420 16.84 -6.61 -39.43
C GLN A 420 17.85 -5.62 -38.84
N GLN A 421 18.26 -5.86 -37.60
CA GLN A 421 19.28 -5.05 -36.94
C GLN A 421 20.64 -5.18 -37.64
N ALA A 422 21.10 -6.41 -37.87
CA ALA A 422 22.37 -6.68 -38.55
C ALA A 422 22.37 -6.15 -39.99
N SER A 423 21.27 -6.33 -40.73
CA SER A 423 21.09 -5.79 -42.08
C SER A 423 21.22 -4.27 -42.11
N ALA A 424 20.60 -3.57 -41.15
CA ALA A 424 20.69 -2.11 -41.07
C ALA A 424 22.11 -1.65 -40.76
N VAL A 425 22.78 -2.28 -39.79
CA VAL A 425 24.16 -1.95 -39.40
C VAL A 425 25.14 -2.23 -40.53
N ALA A 426 25.09 -3.43 -41.11
CA ALA A 426 26.01 -3.81 -42.19
C ALA A 426 25.78 -2.95 -43.45
N SER A 427 24.53 -2.61 -43.79
CA SER A 427 24.27 -1.69 -44.90
C SER A 427 24.80 -0.28 -44.65
N ALA A 428 24.65 0.24 -43.42
CA ALA A 428 25.17 1.54 -43.05
C ALA A 428 26.72 1.57 -43.07
N LEU A 429 27.36 0.47 -42.65
CA LEU A 429 28.81 0.31 -42.76
C LEU A 429 29.25 0.21 -44.21
N SER A 430 28.61 -0.62 -45.05
CA SER A 430 28.92 -0.75 -46.47
C SER A 430 28.72 0.54 -47.27
N ALA A 431 27.78 1.40 -46.87
CA ALA A 431 27.60 2.71 -47.49
C ALA A 431 28.80 3.65 -47.26
N ARG A 432 29.52 3.49 -46.13
CA ARG A 432 30.71 4.28 -45.79
C ARG A 432 32.01 3.59 -46.19
N PHE A 433 32.04 2.27 -46.11
CA PHE A 433 33.18 1.40 -46.38
C PHE A 433 32.68 0.26 -47.29
N PRO A 434 32.75 0.42 -48.62
CA PRO A 434 32.14 -0.53 -49.57
C PRO A 434 32.50 -2.00 -49.33
N GLU A 435 33.71 -2.27 -48.85
CA GLU A 435 34.22 -3.62 -48.59
C GLU A 435 33.95 -4.14 -47.16
N ALA A 436 33.20 -3.40 -46.33
CA ALA A 436 33.01 -3.73 -44.90
C ALA A 436 32.33 -5.07 -44.65
N ALA A 437 31.43 -5.49 -45.54
CA ALA A 437 30.66 -6.72 -45.41
C ALA A 437 30.53 -7.41 -46.78
N PRO A 438 31.57 -8.14 -47.25
CA PRO A 438 31.59 -8.73 -48.59
C PRO A 438 30.42 -9.67 -48.90
N GLY A 439 29.81 -10.28 -47.86
CA GLY A 439 28.65 -11.17 -47.98
C GLY A 439 27.28 -10.49 -47.84
N LEU A 440 27.21 -9.16 -47.74
CA LEU A 440 25.99 -8.44 -47.40
C LEU A 440 24.84 -8.69 -48.38
N GLU A 441 25.09 -8.62 -49.69
CA GLU A 441 24.04 -8.80 -50.70
C GLU A 441 23.39 -10.19 -50.60
N ALA A 442 24.21 -11.23 -50.47
CA ALA A 442 23.74 -12.61 -50.30
C ALA A 442 23.00 -12.81 -48.97
N TYR A 443 23.37 -12.07 -47.92
CA TYR A 443 22.69 -12.10 -46.63
C TYR A 443 21.32 -11.42 -46.68
N LEU A 444 21.23 -10.23 -47.29
CA LEU A 444 19.98 -9.50 -47.51
C LEU A 444 19.00 -10.30 -48.36
N ASN A 445 19.49 -10.95 -49.42
CA ASN A 445 18.68 -11.82 -50.27
C ASN A 445 18.13 -13.06 -49.52
N GLY A 446 18.80 -13.49 -48.45
CA GLY A 446 18.35 -14.60 -47.61
C GLY A 446 17.17 -14.28 -46.69
N GLY A 447 16.93 -13.01 -46.37
CA GLY A 447 15.74 -12.55 -45.63
C GLY A 447 15.62 -13.02 -44.18
N THR A 448 16.61 -13.74 -43.63
CA THR A 448 16.53 -14.41 -42.33
C THR A 448 17.89 -14.45 -41.62
N ALA A 449 17.86 -14.59 -40.28
CA ALA A 449 19.05 -14.67 -39.43
C ALA A 449 19.77 -16.02 -39.62
N ARG A 450 21.10 -16.01 -39.75
CA ARG A 450 21.93 -17.20 -40.09
C ARG A 450 22.81 -17.68 -38.95
N HIS A 451 23.10 -16.85 -37.95
CA HIS A 451 24.08 -17.11 -36.88
C HIS A 451 23.44 -17.21 -35.48
N GLN A 452 22.12 -17.38 -35.41
CA GLN A 452 21.40 -17.57 -34.15
C GLN A 452 21.86 -18.81 -33.38
N ALA A 453 22.30 -19.87 -34.07
CA ALA A 453 22.82 -21.07 -33.41
C ALA A 453 24.12 -20.80 -32.62
N ALA A 454 25.00 -19.95 -33.15
CA ALA A 454 26.21 -19.51 -32.44
C ALA A 454 25.85 -18.65 -31.22
N ALA A 455 24.90 -17.72 -31.39
CA ALA A 455 24.37 -16.93 -30.28
C ALA A 455 23.76 -17.82 -29.18
N ASP A 456 22.99 -18.84 -29.56
CA ASP A 456 22.37 -19.79 -28.62
C ASP A 456 23.41 -20.66 -27.90
N ALA A 457 24.48 -21.07 -28.58
CA ALA A 457 25.60 -21.78 -27.99
C ALA A 457 26.32 -20.91 -26.95
N TYR A 458 26.64 -19.65 -27.29
CA TYR A 458 27.20 -18.68 -26.35
C TYR A 458 26.25 -18.44 -25.17
N ILE A 459 24.96 -18.16 -25.42
CA ILE A 459 23.94 -17.93 -24.39
C ILE A 459 23.89 -19.10 -23.43
N THR A 460 23.89 -20.32 -23.96
CA THR A 460 23.81 -21.55 -23.18
C THR A 460 25.06 -21.79 -22.36
N ALA A 461 26.24 -21.52 -22.91
CA ALA A 461 27.51 -21.64 -22.21
C ALA A 461 27.67 -20.61 -21.09
N VAL A 462 27.38 -19.34 -21.39
CA VAL A 462 27.59 -18.19 -20.51
C VAL A 462 26.49 -18.08 -19.43
N TRP A 463 25.23 -18.30 -19.80
CA TRP A 463 24.07 -18.18 -18.91
C TRP A 463 23.45 -19.51 -18.46
N GLY A 464 23.91 -20.65 -19.00
CA GLY A 464 23.39 -21.99 -18.73
C GLY A 464 22.27 -22.39 -19.71
N ALA A 465 21.96 -23.70 -19.78
CA ALA A 465 20.87 -24.23 -20.60
C ALA A 465 19.59 -23.41 -20.38
N LEU A 466 19.03 -22.88 -21.47
CA LEU A 466 17.67 -22.37 -21.48
C LEU A 466 16.77 -23.54 -21.06
N ARG A 467 16.37 -23.61 -19.78
CA ARG A 467 15.23 -24.44 -19.41
C ARG A 467 14.11 -24.07 -20.37
N PRO A 468 13.41 -25.04 -20.99
CA PRO A 468 12.40 -24.76 -22.00
C PRO A 468 11.51 -23.65 -21.47
N PRO A 469 11.15 -22.65 -22.29
CA PRO A 469 10.34 -21.54 -21.83
C PRO A 469 9.14 -22.15 -21.11
N ARG A 470 9.07 -21.95 -19.79
CA ARG A 470 7.93 -22.40 -19.00
C ARG A 470 6.72 -21.90 -19.77
N ARG A 471 5.84 -22.81 -20.18
CA ARG A 471 4.62 -22.44 -20.91
C ARG A 471 4.02 -21.27 -20.16
N ARG A 472 4.07 -20.08 -20.77
CA ARG A 472 3.32 -18.95 -20.23
C ARG A 472 1.89 -19.46 -20.17
N PRO A 473 1.22 -19.48 -19.02
CA PRO A 473 -0.22 -19.68 -19.04
C PRO A 473 -0.73 -18.68 -20.08
N LYS A 474 -1.48 -19.17 -21.07
CA LYS A 474 -2.10 -18.31 -22.09
C LYS A 474 -2.67 -17.13 -21.31
N LYS A 475 -2.15 -15.93 -21.55
CA LYS A 475 -2.83 -14.73 -21.06
C LYS A 475 -4.25 -14.89 -21.60
N ALA A 476 -5.23 -15.10 -20.72
CA ALA A 476 -6.59 -14.75 -21.05
C ALA A 476 -6.50 -13.35 -21.65
N GLY A 477 -7.12 -13.16 -22.81
CA GLY A 477 -6.90 -12.00 -23.68
C GLY A 477 -6.84 -10.68 -22.91
N SER A 478 -6.15 -9.69 -23.48
CA SER A 478 -6.07 -8.33 -22.95
C SER A 478 -7.36 -7.97 -22.22
N PRO A 479 -7.33 -7.65 -20.90
CA PRO A 479 -8.55 -7.38 -20.16
C PRO A 479 -9.32 -6.35 -20.97
N THR A 480 -10.53 -6.68 -21.38
CA THR A 480 -11.46 -5.67 -21.88
C THR A 480 -11.47 -4.58 -20.81
N PRO A 481 -11.11 -3.33 -21.15
CA PRO A 481 -11.02 -2.28 -20.15
C PRO A 481 -12.36 -2.22 -19.43
N ARG A 482 -12.36 -2.47 -18.11
CA ARG A 482 -13.58 -2.43 -17.30
C ARG A 482 -14.26 -1.09 -17.57
N ARG A 483 -15.56 -1.14 -17.87
CA ARG A 483 -16.40 0.05 -18.04
C ARG A 483 -16.26 0.91 -16.79
N LEU A 484 -15.84 2.16 -16.97
CA LEU A 484 -15.70 3.11 -15.87
C LEU A 484 -17.11 3.44 -15.33
N SER A 485 -17.25 3.53 -14.01
CA SER A 485 -18.53 3.82 -13.37
C SER A 485 -18.62 5.31 -12.99
N PRO A 486 -19.65 6.04 -13.42
CA PRO A 486 -19.86 7.43 -13.02
C PRO A 486 -20.25 7.52 -11.55
N THR A 487 -19.70 8.50 -10.83
CA THR A 487 -20.11 8.85 -9.47
C THR A 487 -20.73 10.23 -9.41
N ALA A 488 -21.64 10.44 -8.46
CA ALA A 488 -22.28 11.74 -8.26
C ALA A 488 -21.29 12.74 -7.62
N PRO A 489 -21.35 14.03 -8.00
CA PRO A 489 -20.65 15.10 -7.29
C PRO A 489 -21.03 15.15 -5.80
N HIS A 490 -20.12 15.65 -4.96
CA HIS A 490 -20.42 15.95 -3.55
C HIS A 490 -21.62 16.91 -3.44
N ALA A 491 -22.45 16.78 -2.41
CA ALA A 491 -23.69 17.56 -2.23
C ALA A 491 -23.49 19.09 -2.30
N ASP A 492 -22.36 19.59 -1.79
CA ASP A 492 -21.99 21.01 -1.84
C ASP A 492 -21.28 21.46 -3.13
N SER A 493 -21.21 20.62 -4.16
CA SER A 493 -20.53 20.96 -5.42
C SER A 493 -21.40 21.81 -6.33
N LEU A 494 -20.80 22.81 -6.96
CA LEU A 494 -21.40 23.58 -8.06
C LEU A 494 -21.18 22.92 -9.43
N LEU A 495 -20.52 21.75 -9.46
CA LEU A 495 -20.15 21.05 -10.67
C LEU A 495 -21.19 19.97 -11.01
N SER A 496 -21.81 20.10 -12.17
CA SER A 496 -22.70 19.10 -12.75
C SER A 496 -21.98 18.35 -13.88
N PRO A 497 -21.99 17.01 -13.91
CA PRO A 497 -21.29 16.27 -14.95
C PRO A 497 -21.96 16.44 -16.31
N VAL A 498 -21.16 16.56 -17.36
CA VAL A 498 -21.63 16.68 -18.76
C VAL A 498 -21.04 15.62 -19.71
N SER A 499 -20.16 14.75 -19.21
CA SER A 499 -19.64 13.60 -19.96
C SER A 499 -19.60 12.32 -19.12
N GLU A 500 -19.39 11.17 -19.77
CA GLU A 500 -19.03 9.91 -19.12
C GLU A 500 -17.57 9.96 -18.63
N PRO A 501 -17.20 9.27 -17.54
CA PRO A 501 -15.82 9.24 -17.08
C PRO A 501 -14.90 8.55 -18.10
N TYR A 502 -13.72 9.11 -18.30
CA TYR A 502 -12.68 8.58 -19.18
C TYR A 502 -11.31 8.62 -18.51
N ARG A 503 -10.36 7.84 -19.04
CA ARG A 503 -8.98 7.85 -18.54
C ARG A 503 -8.28 9.12 -19.00
N ASN A 504 -7.54 9.75 -18.10
CA ASN A 504 -6.73 10.91 -18.43
C ASN A 504 -5.67 10.52 -19.50
N PRO A 505 -5.62 11.19 -20.67
CA PRO A 505 -4.66 10.89 -21.73
C PRO A 505 -3.19 11.05 -21.31
N GLU A 506 -2.92 11.98 -20.40
CA GLU A 506 -1.57 12.27 -19.91
C GLU A 506 -1.18 11.38 -18.71
N ASN A 507 -2.17 10.91 -17.94
CA ASN A 507 -1.99 10.04 -16.79
C ASN A 507 -3.07 8.93 -16.71
N PRO A 508 -2.86 7.76 -17.34
CA PRO A 508 -3.89 6.72 -17.50
C PRO A 508 -4.47 6.13 -16.20
N ASP A 509 -3.80 6.36 -15.05
CA ASP A 509 -4.25 5.93 -13.72
C ASP A 509 -5.34 6.84 -13.14
N GLU A 510 -5.52 8.05 -13.69
CA GLU A 510 -6.57 8.98 -13.27
C GLU A 510 -7.84 8.82 -14.10
N ILE A 511 -8.97 8.81 -13.40
CA ILE A 511 -10.31 8.85 -14.01
C ILE A 511 -10.80 10.29 -13.94
N ILE A 512 -10.90 10.92 -15.11
CA ILE A 512 -11.38 12.30 -15.26
C ILE A 512 -12.77 12.32 -15.88
N ARG A 513 -13.45 13.44 -15.70
CA ARG A 513 -14.81 13.69 -16.19
C ARG A 513 -14.98 15.18 -16.44
N ASP A 514 -15.83 15.53 -17.39
CA ASP A 514 -16.12 16.91 -17.71
C ASP A 514 -17.33 17.40 -16.94
N TYR A 515 -17.22 18.63 -16.41
CA TYR A 515 -18.24 19.25 -15.59
C TYR A 515 -18.60 20.65 -16.11
N GLN A 516 -19.86 21.02 -15.92
CA GLN A 516 -20.34 22.38 -16.06
C GLN A 516 -20.56 22.99 -14.66
N CYS A 517 -20.05 24.20 -14.45
CA CYS A 517 -20.17 24.89 -13.16
C CYS A 517 -21.38 25.82 -13.14
N ALA A 518 -22.13 25.83 -12.04
CA ALA A 518 -23.31 26.68 -11.86
C ALA A 518 -23.03 28.20 -11.86
N CYS A 519 -21.77 28.63 -11.81
CA CYS A 519 -21.39 30.05 -11.81
C CYS A 519 -21.47 30.75 -13.18
N ARG A 520 -22.14 30.14 -14.17
CA ARG A 520 -22.34 30.66 -15.54
C ARG A 520 -21.06 30.91 -16.34
N ASN A 521 -19.94 30.31 -15.95
CA ASN A 521 -18.80 30.20 -16.86
C ASN A 521 -19.16 29.13 -17.91
N ALA A 522 -19.22 29.51 -19.18
CA ALA A 522 -19.58 28.60 -20.27
C ALA A 522 -18.51 27.54 -20.57
N ALA A 523 -17.32 27.66 -19.99
CA ALA A 523 -16.24 26.70 -20.19
C ALA A 523 -16.51 25.37 -19.48
N ILE A 524 -16.32 24.28 -20.22
CA ILE A 524 -16.27 22.92 -19.67
C ILE A 524 -15.04 22.82 -18.76
N PHE A 525 -15.24 22.30 -17.56
CA PHE A 525 -14.20 22.11 -16.56
C PHE A 525 -13.94 20.62 -16.34
N THR A 526 -12.78 20.15 -16.80
CA THR A 526 -12.36 18.75 -16.63
C THR A 526 -11.68 18.57 -15.28
N ALA A 527 -12.10 17.56 -14.52
CA ALA A 527 -11.53 17.26 -13.21
C ALA A 527 -11.54 15.76 -12.91
N VAL A 528 -10.65 15.34 -12.01
CA VAL A 528 -10.59 13.97 -11.50
C VAL A 528 -11.91 13.65 -10.77
N GLN A 529 -12.62 12.59 -11.20
CA GLN A 529 -13.95 12.25 -10.72
C GLN A 529 -14.00 12.05 -9.20
N SER A 530 -13.00 11.37 -8.63
CA SER A 530 -12.92 11.13 -7.19
C SER A 530 -12.80 12.43 -6.39
N GLN A 531 -12.08 13.43 -6.88
CA GLN A 531 -11.91 14.72 -6.20
C GLN A 531 -13.23 15.52 -6.13
N VAL A 532 -14.07 15.42 -7.16
CA VAL A 532 -15.40 16.03 -7.18
C VAL A 532 -16.39 15.25 -6.29
N THR A 533 -16.28 13.93 -6.28
CA THR A 533 -17.10 13.03 -5.44
C THR A 533 -16.84 13.25 -3.94
N TYR A 534 -15.57 13.36 -3.54
CA TYR A 534 -15.17 13.61 -2.15
C TYR A 534 -15.26 15.08 -1.72
N GLY A 535 -15.64 15.99 -2.63
CA GLY A 535 -15.83 17.41 -2.31
C GLY A 535 -14.54 18.22 -2.17
N ASN A 536 -13.42 17.70 -2.67
CA ASN A 536 -12.16 18.46 -2.74
C ASN A 536 -12.22 19.50 -3.88
N THR A 537 -12.86 19.15 -4.99
CA THR A 537 -13.10 20.05 -6.13
C THR A 537 -14.59 20.34 -6.25
N ARG A 538 -15.00 21.54 -5.81
CA ARG A 538 -16.44 21.93 -5.69
C ARG A 538 -16.90 22.98 -6.69
N SER A 539 -15.99 23.54 -7.48
CA SER A 539 -16.29 24.53 -8.51
C SER A 539 -15.13 24.65 -9.49
N CYS A 540 -15.33 25.30 -10.63
CA CYS A 540 -14.27 25.67 -11.58
C CYS A 540 -13.31 26.76 -11.05
N GLY A 541 -13.17 26.91 -9.72
CA GLY A 541 -12.43 27.99 -9.05
C GLY A 541 -13.25 29.20 -8.61
N CYS A 542 -14.53 29.31 -9.01
CA CYS A 542 -15.36 30.47 -8.70
C CYS A 542 -15.64 30.67 -7.21
N LEU A 543 -15.76 29.58 -6.43
CA LEU A 543 -15.92 29.67 -4.97
C LEU A 543 -14.67 30.27 -4.29
N ALA A 544 -13.48 29.94 -4.78
CA ALA A 544 -12.24 30.50 -4.26
C ALA A 544 -12.09 31.98 -4.62
N MET A 545 -12.50 32.38 -5.83
CA MET A 545 -12.51 33.79 -6.24
C MET A 545 -13.50 34.63 -5.43
N GLN A 546 -14.74 34.13 -5.24
CA GLN A 546 -15.73 34.79 -4.40
C GLN A 546 -15.25 34.94 -2.95
N ALA A 547 -14.59 33.92 -2.40
CA ALA A 547 -14.01 33.99 -1.06
C ALA A 547 -12.88 35.04 -0.94
N ARG A 548 -12.09 35.23 -2.01
CA ARG A 548 -11.04 36.28 -2.07
C ARG A 548 -11.60 37.69 -2.27
N GLN A 549 -12.74 37.83 -2.96
CA GLN A 549 -13.38 39.11 -3.24
C GLN A 549 -14.24 39.64 -2.09
N ARG A 550 -14.64 38.78 -1.13
CA ARG A 550 -15.30 39.21 0.10
C ARG A 550 -14.34 40.07 0.93
N ARG A 551 -14.58 41.39 0.97
CA ARG A 551 -13.88 42.31 1.88
C ARG A 551 -14.17 41.90 3.32
N ARG A 552 -13.13 41.52 4.05
CA ARG A 552 -13.24 41.25 5.48
C ARG A 552 -13.49 42.56 6.23
N PRO A 553 -14.25 42.55 7.34
CA PRO A 553 -14.42 43.72 8.19
C PRO A 553 -13.04 44.27 8.62
N ALA A 554 -12.88 45.60 8.54
CA ALA A 554 -11.68 46.28 9.01
C ALA A 554 -11.73 46.36 10.54
N VAL A 555 -10.77 45.74 11.21
CA VAL A 555 -10.51 45.95 12.64
C VAL A 555 -9.54 47.13 12.73
N SER A 556 -9.85 48.12 13.57
CA SER A 556 -9.02 49.31 13.68
C SER A 556 -7.64 48.97 14.28
N GLY A 557 -6.62 49.77 13.97
CA GLY A 557 -5.29 49.60 14.54
C GLY A 557 -5.26 49.81 16.07
N THR A 558 -6.18 50.61 16.60
CA THR A 558 -6.38 50.81 18.04
C THR A 558 -6.97 49.57 18.69
N GLU A 559 -8.03 48.99 18.12
CA GLU A 559 -8.63 47.74 18.60
C GLU A 559 -7.63 46.59 18.54
N THR A 560 -6.83 46.50 17.47
CA THR A 560 -5.78 45.46 17.35
C THR A 560 -4.75 45.55 18.47
N ARG A 561 -4.32 46.76 18.87
CA ARG A 561 -3.39 46.94 20.00
C ARG A 561 -4.03 46.56 21.33
N ALA A 562 -5.29 46.92 21.54
CA ALA A 562 -6.02 46.59 22.77
C ALA A 562 -6.22 45.07 22.92
N VAL A 563 -6.61 44.37 21.84
CA VAL A 563 -6.74 42.91 21.84
C VAL A 563 -5.40 42.23 22.16
N ARG A 564 -4.28 42.76 21.66
CA ARG A 564 -2.94 42.21 21.95
C ARG A 564 -2.55 42.36 23.41
N ALA A 565 -2.73 43.56 23.97
CA ALA A 565 -2.44 43.81 25.38
C ALA A 565 -3.31 42.94 26.30
N TRP A 566 -4.59 42.78 25.96
CA TRP A 566 -5.50 41.88 26.67
C TRP A 566 -5.09 40.41 26.58
N ALA A 567 -4.71 39.94 25.38
CA ALA A 567 -4.25 38.56 25.18
C ALA A 567 -2.96 38.27 25.96
N GLU A 568 -2.02 39.21 25.99
CA GLU A 568 -0.77 39.12 26.76
C GLU A 568 -1.04 39.00 28.27
N GLN A 569 -1.93 39.84 28.82
CA GLN A 569 -2.30 39.78 30.24
C GLN A 569 -2.95 38.45 30.64
N ARG A 570 -3.61 37.77 29.71
CA ARG A 570 -4.28 36.48 29.95
C ARG A 570 -3.48 35.26 29.50
N GLY A 571 -2.23 35.46 29.03
CA GLY A 571 -1.38 34.37 28.54
C GLY A 571 -1.90 33.68 27.27
N ILE A 572 -2.74 34.35 26.48
CA ILE A 572 -3.28 33.82 25.22
C ILE A 572 -2.24 33.97 24.12
N VAL A 573 -1.78 32.85 23.57
CA VAL A 573 -0.76 32.84 22.50
C VAL A 573 -1.34 33.39 21.20
N ILE A 574 -0.77 34.49 20.71
CA ILE A 574 -1.09 35.12 19.42
C ILE A 574 0.14 35.17 18.51
N GLY A 575 -0.06 35.12 17.19
CA GLY A 575 1.03 35.18 16.20
C GLY A 575 1.74 36.55 16.12
N GLY A 576 2.74 36.65 15.22
CA GLY A 576 3.56 37.85 14.97
C GLY A 576 2.78 39.11 14.57
N SER A 577 3.43 40.19 14.11
CA SER A 577 2.90 41.57 13.97
C SER A 577 1.66 41.79 13.06
N GLY A 578 1.06 40.74 12.50
CA GLY A 578 -0.13 40.79 11.65
C GLY A 578 -1.46 40.91 12.41
N ARG A 579 -2.57 40.69 11.68
CA ARG A 579 -3.94 40.68 12.23
C ARG A 579 -4.10 39.57 13.29
N VAL A 580 -4.72 39.91 14.41
CA VAL A 580 -5.05 38.95 15.47
C VAL A 580 -6.20 38.06 15.01
N ALA A 581 -6.19 36.78 15.42
CA ALA A 581 -7.21 35.82 15.03
C ALA A 581 -8.62 36.28 15.44
N ASP A 582 -9.60 36.13 14.54
CA ASP A 582 -10.96 36.65 14.73
C ASP A 582 -11.66 36.05 15.97
N ARG A 583 -11.32 34.80 16.37
CA ARG A 583 -11.77 34.17 17.62
C ARG A 583 -11.28 34.91 18.87
N VAL A 584 -10.03 35.35 18.86
CA VAL A 584 -9.42 36.11 19.97
C VAL A 584 -10.01 37.51 20.03
N THR A 585 -10.21 38.15 18.87
CA THR A 585 -10.89 39.45 18.78
C THR A 585 -12.34 39.38 19.28
N ALA A 586 -13.08 38.33 18.92
CA ALA A 586 -14.44 38.08 19.40
C ALA A 586 -14.49 37.85 20.93
N ALA A 587 -13.54 37.10 21.48
CA ALA A 587 -13.42 36.88 22.91
C ALA A 587 -13.13 38.18 23.67
N TYR A 588 -12.18 38.99 23.19
CA TYR A 588 -11.89 40.32 23.74
C TYR A 588 -13.14 41.23 23.79
N ARG A 589 -13.93 41.26 22.71
CA ARG A 589 -15.14 42.09 22.64
C ARG A 589 -16.19 41.70 23.69
N LEU A 590 -16.33 40.40 23.97
CA LEU A 590 -17.26 39.90 25.00
C LEU A 590 -16.73 40.17 26.40
N ASP A 591 -15.43 39.99 26.61
CA ASP A 591 -14.75 40.28 27.88
C ASP A 591 -14.92 41.76 28.28
N GLN A 592 -14.67 42.68 27.34
CA GLN A 592 -14.85 44.12 27.56
C GLN A 592 -16.30 44.51 27.87
N ALA A 593 -17.27 43.68 27.46
CA ALA A 593 -18.69 43.89 27.76
C ALA A 593 -19.14 43.14 29.03
N GLY A 594 -18.21 42.56 29.80
CA GLY A 594 -18.50 41.82 31.02
C GLY A 594 -19.17 40.46 30.78
N ARG A 595 -19.05 39.89 29.57
CA ARG A 595 -19.63 38.60 29.17
C ARG A 595 -18.62 37.45 29.26
N GLU A 596 -17.88 37.41 30.37
CA GLU A 596 -16.94 36.32 30.65
C GLU A 596 -17.64 34.96 30.78
N ASP A 597 -18.95 34.96 31.09
CA ASP A 597 -19.82 33.78 31.12
C ASP A 597 -19.87 33.01 29.79
N LEU A 598 -19.53 33.66 28.69
CA LEU A 598 -19.49 33.06 27.36
C LEU A 598 -18.11 32.53 26.96
N LEU A 599 -17.09 32.76 27.78
CA LEU A 599 -15.71 32.33 27.52
C LEU A 599 -15.43 31.00 28.24
N GLY A 600 -14.66 30.14 27.58
CA GLY A 600 -14.18 28.90 28.16
C GLY A 600 -13.05 29.11 29.18
N PRO A 601 -12.58 28.03 29.83
CA PRO A 601 -11.49 28.08 30.81
C PRO A 601 -10.16 28.63 30.24
N ASP A 602 -9.99 28.59 28.91
CA ASP A 602 -8.86 29.14 28.18
C ASP A 602 -9.02 30.63 27.82
N GLY A 603 -10.07 31.28 28.32
CA GLY A 603 -10.39 32.68 28.05
C GLY A 603 -10.89 32.93 26.62
N GLN A 604 -11.25 31.89 25.87
CA GLN A 604 -11.69 31.99 24.47
C GLN A 604 -13.09 31.38 24.27
N LEU A 605 -13.75 31.78 23.19
CA LEU A 605 -15.05 31.23 22.80
C LEU A 605 -14.95 29.74 22.44
N ASP A 606 -15.84 28.90 22.95
CA ASP A 606 -15.92 27.49 22.56
C ASP A 606 -16.42 27.32 21.10
N GLU A 607 -15.75 26.45 20.33
CA GLU A 607 -16.08 26.24 18.92
C GLU A 607 -17.38 25.47 18.72
N ALA A 608 -17.71 24.52 19.61
CA ALA A 608 -18.96 23.76 19.47
C ALA A 608 -20.17 24.68 19.67
N GLY A 609 -20.15 25.54 20.70
CA GLY A 609 -21.22 26.51 20.95
C GLY A 609 -21.43 27.51 19.80
N VAL A 610 -20.36 28.05 19.21
CA VAL A 610 -20.48 28.96 18.06
C VAL A 610 -20.96 28.22 16.81
N ARG A 611 -20.57 26.96 16.63
CA ARG A 611 -21.06 26.12 15.52
C ARG A 611 -22.55 25.83 15.62
N GLU A 612 -23.03 25.45 16.79
CA GLU A 612 -24.46 25.21 17.05
C GLU A 612 -25.29 26.48 16.86
N TRP A 613 -24.80 27.61 17.35
CA TRP A 613 -25.41 28.90 17.09
C TRP A 613 -25.50 29.21 15.59
N ALA A 614 -24.41 29.04 14.83
CA ALA A 614 -24.38 29.33 13.41
C ALA A 614 -25.42 28.48 12.65
N VAL A 615 -25.54 27.19 12.97
CA VAL A 615 -26.55 26.31 12.37
C VAL A 615 -27.98 26.80 12.70
N ARG A 616 -28.25 27.11 13.97
CA ARG A 616 -29.56 27.61 14.42
C ARG A 616 -29.93 28.96 13.82
N ALA A 617 -28.95 29.85 13.63
CA ALA A 617 -29.12 31.17 13.03
C ALA A 617 -29.14 31.15 11.48
N GLY A 618 -29.16 29.96 10.87
CA GLY A 618 -29.15 29.78 9.42
C GLY A 618 -27.87 30.29 8.74
N ARG A 619 -26.77 30.44 9.49
CA ARG A 619 -25.48 30.89 8.97
C ARG A 619 -24.70 29.70 8.39
N ARG A 620 -24.10 29.91 7.22
CA ARG A 620 -23.37 28.85 6.50
C ARG A 620 -22.00 28.60 7.11
N LEU A 621 -21.76 27.37 7.57
CA LEU A 621 -20.44 26.91 8.05
C LEU A 621 -19.42 26.80 6.90
N GLY A 622 -18.14 26.83 7.27
CA GLY A 622 -17.02 26.57 6.36
C GLY A 622 -16.88 25.10 5.98
N ALA A 623 -15.87 24.77 5.16
CA ALA A 623 -15.61 23.40 4.73
C ALA A 623 -15.43 22.44 5.93
N ARG A 624 -16.01 21.23 5.82
CA ARG A 624 -16.05 20.22 6.89
C ARG A 624 -16.68 20.72 8.21
N GLY A 625 -17.61 21.67 8.13
CA GLY A 625 -18.32 22.20 9.31
C GLY A 625 -17.49 23.14 10.19
N ARG A 626 -16.37 23.68 9.69
CA ARG A 626 -15.52 24.61 10.45
C ARG A 626 -16.19 25.98 10.66
N VAL A 627 -16.00 26.57 11.84
CA VAL A 627 -16.41 27.95 12.13
C VAL A 627 -15.44 28.91 11.45
N THR A 628 -15.95 29.82 10.60
CA THR A 628 -15.14 30.80 9.86
C THR A 628 -14.86 32.04 10.72
N GLY A 629 -13.86 32.85 10.33
CA GLY A 629 -13.51 34.10 11.00
C GLY A 629 -14.71 35.03 11.25
N ASP A 630 -15.54 35.22 10.22
CA ASP A 630 -16.73 36.08 10.29
C ASP A 630 -17.77 35.54 11.29
N LEU A 631 -17.92 34.22 11.42
CA LEU A 631 -18.87 33.63 12.38
C LEU A 631 -18.48 33.88 13.84
N TRP A 632 -17.19 33.95 14.15
CA TRP A 632 -16.73 34.33 15.48
C TRP A 632 -17.11 35.78 15.82
N LEU A 633 -16.90 36.70 14.87
CA LEU A 633 -17.21 38.11 15.04
C LEU A 633 -18.73 38.36 15.09
N ASP A 634 -19.50 37.71 14.21
CA ASP A 634 -20.96 37.80 14.20
C ASP A 634 -21.56 37.25 15.52
N TYR A 635 -21.03 36.14 16.03
CA TYR A 635 -21.45 35.59 17.32
C TYR A 635 -21.23 36.59 18.45
N SER A 636 -20.03 37.18 18.54
CA SER A 636 -19.77 38.20 19.57
C SER A 636 -20.72 39.39 19.42
N THR A 637 -20.98 39.85 18.20
CA THR A 637 -21.86 41.00 17.94
C THR A 637 -23.31 40.72 18.35
N GLU A 638 -23.86 39.55 18.03
CA GLU A 638 -25.20 39.15 18.45
C GLU A 638 -25.32 39.06 19.98
N LYS A 639 -24.30 38.49 20.65
CA LYS A 639 -24.30 38.34 22.10
C LYS A 639 -24.15 39.67 22.84
N LEU A 640 -23.56 40.67 22.19
CA LEU A 640 -23.51 42.05 22.67
C LEU A 640 -24.84 42.78 22.47
N THR A 641 -25.54 42.58 21.35
CA THR A 641 -26.84 43.23 21.09
C THR A 641 -28.01 42.62 21.89
N ALA A 642 -27.88 41.37 22.35
CA ALA A 642 -28.87 40.70 23.19
C ALA A 642 -28.76 41.02 24.69
N GLY A 643 -27.80 41.86 25.11
CA GLY A 643 -27.62 42.30 26.51
C GLY A 643 -28.28 43.66 26.82
N THR A 644 -28.84 43.82 28.03
CA THR A 644 -29.35 45.10 28.58
C THR A 644 -28.20 46.13 28.76
N PRO A 645 -28.42 47.46 28.74
CA PRO A 645 -27.32 48.44 28.70
C PRO A 645 -26.42 48.41 29.93
N ILE A 646 -25.15 48.74 29.69
CA ILE A 646 -24.01 48.77 30.60
C ILE A 646 -24.32 49.64 31.83
N LYS A 647 -24.07 49.12 33.05
CA LYS A 647 -23.90 49.95 34.25
C LYS A 647 -22.56 50.67 34.17
N GLU A 648 -22.59 51.99 34.03
CA GLU A 648 -21.41 52.83 34.26
C GLU A 648 -20.89 52.61 35.68
N THR A 649 -19.65 52.15 35.80
CA THR A 649 -18.89 52.24 37.05
C THR A 649 -17.96 53.44 36.99
N PRO A 650 -17.89 54.26 38.06
CA PRO A 650 -17.16 55.52 38.04
C PRO A 650 -15.65 55.31 38.01
N ASN A 651 -14.99 56.29 37.40
CA ASN A 651 -13.55 56.44 37.24
C ASN A 651 -12.81 56.28 38.59
N PRO A 652 -11.84 55.36 38.74
CA PRO A 652 -10.97 55.39 39.90
C PRO A 652 -9.97 56.54 39.78
N ALA A 653 -9.87 57.30 40.87
CA ALA A 653 -9.10 58.53 40.97
C ALA A 653 -7.62 58.36 40.59
N VAL A 654 -7.12 59.38 39.88
CA VAL A 654 -5.68 59.64 39.72
C VAL A 654 -5.09 59.93 41.11
N GLY A 655 -4.25 59.02 41.58
CA GLY A 655 -3.32 59.26 42.68
C GLY A 655 -2.04 59.92 42.16
N ARG A 656 -1.64 61.00 42.83
CA ARG A 656 -0.43 61.81 42.57
C ARG A 656 0.87 61.05 42.70
#